data_AF-A0A086QF19-F1
#
_entry.id   AF-A0A086QF19-F1
#
_cell.length_a   1.000
_cell.length_b   1.000
_cell.length_c   1.000
_cell.angle_alpha   90.00
_cell.angle_beta   90.00
_cell.angle_gamma   90.00
#
_symmetry.space_group_name_H-M   'P 1'
#
loop_
_entity.id
_entity.type
_entity.pdbx_description
1 polymer ?
#
loop_
_entity_poly.entity_id
_entity_poly.type
_entity_poly.pdbx_seq_one_letter_code
_entity_poly.pdbx_strand_id
1 'polypeptide(L)'
;MTAPRRLLSSAVFLLFSLSVFSFSSLPYPVSCQIAEISQLISSALNPLSRLPIDFLGGGSSTLSSVRNEESASVSSQIADNALLSSTLQNGQKVLRTVAQTASGLIPSVIQEGILQPTDDGRRRAISLTAFNMSPLDQAIISAVGEVGSFHWTAKQPSSVTVDATPTLDSRNLRKLNLALGLHGLPPLPFAPRKINESSEEEELAVDVLIDQVIQGRPLSKDILKQYRDTVDASLYRTMQLPPVAMPGVCEGLAASPWPAPHRTGFAQASSPYRGPDGSKRLSHNFLNRAVIANNPITLFYSEDQKYLWGSSWTTIFKVARGKSSLRLVDYVAKPVEKVFADKFHGAYALLTKEEVFVVSSGDHLEAYYDKPGSNSQQIMMHPEKFDITNELANEVRFPQRPEEVIRALCMSSDGHIVWATSHGRVGVLNRNIKGGSFRKAADWLMLGTSVGYDKDLEVSNNMACDDEGGIYVVSDKFMHRVDWNGRKLKIRWEKPYATSTAGGTQAVRLGAGSGSTPSIMGEKGKKYVVITDDADIMNVLIMDAQTGEIKAAHPINFGNSSAKHTSSEQSVLVHGWRLAVVNNTPTEELKQTPNFLKMFGSPAALLLGGGEVPTRISETLTNAWPVIVGDAPKGVEQLEFNPDDNTLRVTWVNTEVSIPNGIPTMSATSGLMYGIGKRGHFGSEAAPMRGMWTLEALDWWTGESKFYYNIGMGPMVNSIYAATQVGPGEIITGTATGIVRIMEV
;
A
#
# COMPACT_ATOMS: atom_id res chain seq x y z
N MET A 1 -26.15 -17.69 -77.07
CA MET A 1 -26.35 -17.23 -78.46
C MET A 1 -27.15 -15.94 -78.39
N THR A 2 -26.49 -14.78 -78.57
CA THR A 2 -26.54 -13.92 -79.79
C THR A 2 -27.84 -13.11 -79.90
N ALA A 3 -27.92 -11.79 -79.59
CA ALA A 3 -27.17 -10.60 -80.08
C ALA A 3 -27.64 -10.11 -81.47
N PRO A 4 -27.48 -8.82 -81.89
CA PRO A 4 -26.58 -7.75 -81.39
C PRO A 4 -27.37 -6.43 -81.01
N ARG A 5 -27.02 -5.13 -81.21
CA ARG A 5 -25.95 -4.44 -81.99
C ARG A 5 -25.77 -2.91 -81.67
N ARG A 6 -24.63 -2.50 -81.05
CA ARG A 6 -23.86 -1.22 -81.27
C ARG A 6 -24.49 0.14 -80.80
N LEU A 7 -23.78 1.25 -80.48
CA LEU A 7 -22.34 1.64 -80.38
C LEU A 7 -22.11 2.92 -79.48
N LEU A 8 -20.92 3.06 -78.86
CA LEU A 8 -20.13 4.28 -78.47
C LEU A 8 -20.73 5.51 -77.72
N SER A 9 -20.09 5.96 -76.62
CA SER A 9 -19.28 7.21 -76.53
C SER A 9 -18.54 7.42 -75.18
N SER A 10 -17.51 8.27 -75.19
CA SER A 10 -16.55 8.71 -74.14
C SER A 10 -17.14 9.63 -73.04
N ALA A 11 -16.41 10.19 -72.05
CA ALA A 11 -15.35 9.76 -71.10
C ALA A 11 -14.71 11.02 -70.44
N VAL A 12 -14.70 11.14 -69.11
CA VAL A 12 -14.00 12.20 -68.33
C VAL A 12 -13.50 11.54 -67.02
N PHE A 13 -12.22 11.41 -66.65
CA PHE A 13 -11.05 12.30 -66.49
C PHE A 13 -11.01 13.17 -65.22
N LEU A 14 -10.15 12.77 -64.27
CA LEU A 14 -9.04 13.62 -63.83
C LEU A 14 -7.93 12.77 -63.17
N LEU A 15 -6.68 13.03 -63.58
CA LEU A 15 -5.44 12.40 -63.12
C LEU A 15 -4.39 13.52 -63.03
N PHE A 16 -3.53 13.49 -62.01
CA PHE A 16 -2.60 14.60 -61.73
C PHE A 16 -1.14 14.12 -61.74
N SER A 17 -0.34 14.64 -62.67
CA SER A 17 1.12 14.68 -62.56
C SER A 17 1.77 15.58 -63.62
N LEU A 18 2.94 16.14 -63.23
CA LEU A 18 3.98 16.81 -64.05
C LEU A 18 3.75 18.27 -64.53
N SER A 19 4.74 19.19 -64.53
CA SER A 19 6.05 19.26 -63.81
C SER A 19 6.87 20.56 -64.09
N VAL A 20 8.00 20.71 -63.36
CA VAL A 20 9.30 21.38 -63.67
C VAL A 20 9.53 22.91 -63.45
N PHE A 21 10.78 23.20 -63.05
CA PHE A 21 11.61 24.44 -63.12
C PHE A 21 11.43 25.56 -62.07
N SER A 22 12.48 26.14 -61.46
CA SER A 22 13.89 25.68 -61.27
C SER A 22 14.75 26.59 -60.37
N PHE A 23 15.92 26.06 -59.90
CA PHE A 23 17.17 26.73 -59.41
C PHE A 23 17.05 27.86 -58.34
N SER A 24 17.97 28.06 -57.38
CA SER A 24 19.22 27.42 -56.89
C SER A 24 19.45 27.90 -55.42
N SER A 25 20.52 27.64 -54.64
CA SER A 25 21.86 27.09 -54.87
C SER A 25 22.41 26.38 -53.59
N LEU A 26 23.73 26.37 -53.36
CA LEU A 26 24.42 25.96 -52.13
C LEU A 26 25.68 26.84 -51.94
N PRO A 27 26.16 27.09 -50.71
CA PRO A 27 27.37 26.37 -50.28
C PRO A 27 27.45 26.01 -48.77
N TYR A 28 28.30 25.01 -48.46
CA TYR A 28 28.87 24.73 -47.13
C TYR A 28 30.16 25.58 -46.90
N PRO A 29 30.56 25.86 -45.64
CA PRO A 29 31.41 24.96 -44.83
C PRO A 29 30.80 24.68 -43.44
N VAL A 30 30.95 23.51 -42.77
CA VAL A 30 32.10 22.60 -42.51
C VAL A 30 33.03 23.09 -41.39
N SER A 31 33.17 22.25 -40.36
CA SER A 31 34.00 22.38 -39.13
C SER A 31 33.55 23.47 -38.12
N CYS A 32 33.63 23.29 -36.81
CA CYS A 32 34.05 22.12 -36.01
C CYS A 32 32.89 21.52 -35.20
N GLN A 33 32.90 20.20 -34.98
CA GLN A 33 32.04 19.51 -34.02
C GLN A 33 32.89 18.61 -33.09
N ILE A 34 32.32 18.21 -31.95
CA ILE A 34 32.88 17.24 -30.99
C ILE A 34 34.15 17.75 -30.26
N ALA A 35 33.97 18.75 -29.38
CA ALA A 35 34.90 19.03 -28.28
C ALA A 35 34.19 19.65 -27.06
N GLU A 36 33.59 20.83 -27.24
CA GLU A 36 33.23 21.71 -26.12
C GLU A 36 31.97 21.29 -25.33
N ILE A 37 31.04 20.58 -25.97
CA ILE A 37 29.78 20.12 -25.33
C ILE A 37 30.07 19.18 -24.14
N SER A 38 31.13 18.35 -24.23
CA SER A 38 31.52 17.46 -23.14
C SER A 38 32.03 18.23 -21.91
N GLN A 39 32.72 19.35 -22.08
CA GLN A 39 33.16 20.18 -20.95
C GLN A 39 31.98 20.87 -20.26
N LEU A 40 31.00 21.39 -21.01
CA LEU A 40 29.84 22.06 -20.43
C LEU A 40 29.00 21.08 -19.58
N ILE A 41 28.72 19.88 -20.10
CA ILE A 41 27.97 18.84 -19.37
C ILE A 41 28.76 18.36 -18.13
N SER A 42 30.09 18.25 -18.23
CA SER A 42 30.94 17.89 -17.08
C SER A 42 30.92 18.96 -15.98
N SER A 43 30.78 20.23 -16.35
CA SER A 43 30.66 21.34 -15.37
C SER A 43 29.30 21.39 -14.68
N ALA A 44 28.21 21.06 -15.39
CA ALA A 44 26.85 21.03 -14.85
C ALA A 44 26.60 19.89 -13.86
N LEU A 45 27.41 18.81 -13.91
CA LEU A 45 27.28 17.63 -13.05
C LEU A 45 28.14 17.68 -11.76
N ASN A 46 28.81 18.80 -11.45
CA ASN A 46 29.78 18.86 -10.35
C ASN A 46 29.44 19.87 -9.21
N PRO A 47 28.39 19.62 -8.41
CA PRO A 47 28.15 20.29 -7.13
C PRO A 47 28.67 19.48 -5.92
N LEU A 48 29.81 18.77 -6.04
CA LEU A 48 30.47 18.06 -4.93
C LEU A 48 31.93 18.45 -4.68
N SER A 49 32.52 19.29 -5.54
CA SER A 49 33.92 19.77 -5.40
C SER A 49 34.07 21.06 -4.57
N ARG A 50 33.03 21.49 -3.84
CA ARG A 50 33.05 22.71 -3.00
C ARG A 50 32.38 22.52 -1.64
N LEU A 51 32.98 21.66 -0.82
CA LEU A 51 32.97 21.84 0.64
C LEU A 51 34.27 22.57 1.03
N PRO A 52 34.24 23.57 1.93
CA PRO A 52 35.45 24.22 2.42
C PRO A 52 36.21 23.27 3.37
N ILE A 53 37.35 22.76 2.93
CA ILE A 53 38.27 22.00 3.79
C ILE A 53 39.19 22.99 4.52
N ASP A 54 38.62 23.72 5.48
CA ASP A 54 39.34 24.59 6.42
C ASP A 54 39.36 23.96 7.82
N PHE A 55 39.92 22.75 7.91
CA PHE A 55 40.26 22.11 9.19
C PHE A 55 41.41 21.09 9.05
N LEU A 56 42.60 21.54 8.64
CA LEU A 56 43.87 20.82 8.86
C LEU A 56 45.12 21.74 8.68
N GLY A 57 45.07 22.96 9.21
CA GLY A 57 46.21 23.88 9.21
C GLY A 57 47.09 23.71 10.45
N GLY A 58 48.16 22.89 10.36
CA GLY A 58 49.18 22.86 11.42
C GLY A 58 50.18 21.69 11.38
N GLY A 59 51.47 22.02 11.42
CA GLY A 59 52.53 21.12 11.91
C GLY A 59 53.15 20.13 10.93
N SER A 60 54.23 20.54 10.26
CA SER A 60 55.22 19.58 9.74
C SER A 60 56.33 19.38 10.79
N SER A 61 56.45 18.18 11.36
CA SER A 61 57.64 17.79 12.14
C SER A 61 57.84 16.28 12.25
N THR A 62 58.89 15.79 11.56
CA THR A 62 59.78 14.65 11.92
C THR A 62 59.19 13.25 12.20
N LEU A 63 59.81 12.23 11.59
CA LEU A 63 59.57 10.82 11.90
C LEU A 63 59.99 10.47 13.34
N SER A 64 59.20 9.63 14.02
CA SER A 64 59.72 8.62 14.96
C SER A 64 58.78 7.40 15.00
N SER A 65 59.32 6.23 15.33
CA SER A 65 58.66 4.93 15.16
C SER A 65 57.86 4.46 16.39
N VAL A 66 56.64 3.99 16.18
CA VAL A 66 55.97 2.96 17.00
C VAL A 66 55.25 1.96 16.07
N ARG A 67 55.03 0.72 16.53
CA ARG A 67 54.41 -0.38 15.79
C ARG A 67 53.06 -0.80 16.42
N ASN A 68 52.27 -1.52 15.62
CA ASN A 68 51.10 -2.37 15.96
C ASN A 68 49.69 -1.76 16.01
N GLU A 69 48.74 -2.62 15.62
CA GLU A 69 47.34 -2.71 16.07
C GLU A 69 46.34 -1.58 15.70
N GLU A 70 46.27 -1.22 14.41
CA GLU A 70 45.02 -0.73 13.81
C GLU A 70 44.94 -1.02 12.29
N SER A 71 44.25 -2.12 11.89
CA SER A 71 44.11 -2.51 10.48
C SER A 71 42.78 -3.18 10.09
N ALA A 72 41.78 -3.12 10.97
CA ALA A 72 40.43 -3.69 10.74
C ALA A 72 39.32 -2.63 10.60
N SER A 73 39.52 -1.44 11.17
CA SER A 73 38.54 -0.33 11.19
C SER A 73 38.53 0.51 9.91
N VAL A 74 39.70 0.73 9.31
CA VAL A 74 39.84 1.51 8.07
C VAL A 74 39.34 0.71 6.86
N SER A 75 39.57 -0.60 6.86
CA SER A 75 39.16 -1.53 5.80
C SER A 75 37.65 -1.67 5.70
N SER A 76 36.91 -1.70 6.83
CA SER A 76 35.45 -1.66 6.81
C SER A 76 34.92 -0.31 6.33
N GLN A 77 35.46 0.83 6.80
CA GLN A 77 35.04 2.15 6.32
C GLN A 77 35.29 2.35 4.81
N ILE A 78 36.36 1.78 4.25
CA ILE A 78 36.61 1.80 2.80
C ILE A 78 35.62 0.87 2.07
N ALA A 79 35.31 -0.31 2.62
CA ALA A 79 34.31 -1.22 2.05
C ALA A 79 32.89 -0.61 2.07
N ASP A 80 32.48 0.02 3.17
CA ASP A 80 31.19 0.71 3.30
C ASP A 80 31.06 1.87 2.31
N ASN A 81 32.11 2.68 2.14
CA ASN A 81 32.12 3.74 1.12
C ASN A 81 32.12 3.18 -0.30
N ALA A 82 32.83 2.07 -0.57
CA ALA A 82 32.77 1.39 -1.85
C ALA A 82 31.36 0.85 -2.14
N LEU A 83 30.70 0.22 -1.17
CA LEU A 83 29.34 -0.32 -1.27
C LEU A 83 28.30 0.80 -1.41
N LEU A 84 28.43 1.89 -0.66
CA LEU A 84 27.59 3.08 -0.79
C LEU A 84 27.79 3.70 -2.19
N SER A 85 29.03 3.79 -2.67
CA SER A 85 29.31 4.29 -4.02
C SER A 85 28.78 3.38 -5.12
N SER A 86 28.78 2.05 -4.96
CA SER A 86 28.24 1.12 -5.95
C SER A 86 26.71 1.11 -5.92
N THR A 87 26.08 1.22 -4.74
CA THR A 87 24.63 1.40 -4.59
C THR A 87 24.18 2.73 -5.20
N LEU A 88 24.90 3.82 -4.95
CA LEU A 88 24.65 5.13 -5.57
C LEU A 88 24.94 5.12 -7.08
N GLN A 89 25.99 4.45 -7.55
CA GLN A 89 26.28 4.30 -8.98
C GLN A 89 25.26 3.41 -9.69
N ASN A 90 24.72 2.38 -9.04
CA ASN A 90 23.66 1.55 -9.57
C ASN A 90 22.33 2.31 -9.61
N GLY A 91 21.96 3.05 -8.55
CA GLY A 91 20.82 3.97 -8.56
C GLY A 91 20.98 5.11 -9.59
N GLN A 92 22.20 5.63 -9.79
CA GLN A 92 22.49 6.59 -10.85
C GLN A 92 22.52 5.94 -12.24
N LYS A 93 22.90 4.67 -12.38
CA LYS A 93 22.72 3.88 -13.62
C LYS A 93 21.23 3.73 -13.91
N VAL A 94 20.39 3.35 -12.94
CA VAL A 94 18.94 3.29 -13.10
C VAL A 94 18.39 4.60 -13.64
N LEU A 95 18.69 5.70 -12.96
CA LEU A 95 18.25 7.04 -13.36
C LEU A 95 18.83 7.47 -14.72
N ARG A 96 20.06 7.06 -15.07
CA ARG A 96 20.67 7.32 -16.38
C ARG A 96 20.09 6.45 -17.49
N THR A 97 19.84 5.16 -17.28
CA THR A 97 19.17 4.27 -18.24
C THR A 97 17.77 4.82 -18.52
N VAL A 98 16.98 5.11 -17.48
CA VAL A 98 15.65 5.71 -17.61
C VAL A 98 15.72 7.05 -18.35
N ALA A 99 16.67 7.93 -18.02
CA ALA A 99 16.84 9.21 -18.71
C ALA A 99 17.36 9.09 -20.16
N GLN A 100 18.23 8.12 -20.46
CA GLN A 100 18.76 7.86 -21.81
C GLN A 100 17.72 7.20 -22.71
N THR A 101 16.95 6.24 -22.19
CA THR A 101 15.76 5.71 -22.87
C THR A 101 14.75 6.82 -23.12
N ALA A 102 14.43 7.66 -22.12
CA ALA A 102 13.56 8.82 -22.31
C ALA A 102 14.10 9.83 -23.34
N SER A 103 15.43 10.02 -23.43
CA SER A 103 16.07 10.91 -24.42
C SER A 103 16.05 10.34 -25.84
N GLY A 104 16.20 9.01 -25.99
CA GLY A 104 16.13 8.32 -27.28
C GLY A 104 14.71 8.18 -27.86
N LEU A 105 13.68 8.46 -27.07
CA LEU A 105 12.26 8.42 -27.45
C LEU A 105 11.74 9.76 -27.98
N ILE A 106 12.61 10.76 -28.15
CA ILE A 106 12.27 12.12 -28.57
C ILE A 106 12.41 12.24 -30.11
N PRO A 107 11.32 12.50 -30.87
CA PRO A 107 11.41 12.79 -32.30
C PRO A 107 12.24 14.07 -32.54
N SER A 108 12.98 14.10 -33.65
CA SER A 108 13.95 15.16 -34.01
C SER A 108 13.38 16.57 -34.21
N VAL A 109 12.08 16.78 -33.99
CA VAL A 109 11.41 18.09 -33.97
C VAL A 109 11.67 18.84 -32.64
N ILE A 110 12.05 18.14 -31.57
CA ILE A 110 12.26 18.73 -30.23
C ILE A 110 13.77 18.97 -29.97
N GLN A 111 14.43 19.69 -30.89
CA GLN A 111 15.82 20.15 -30.73
C GLN A 111 16.00 21.68 -30.72
N GLU A 112 14.96 22.45 -31.05
CA GLU A 112 14.94 23.91 -30.85
C GLU A 112 14.26 24.25 -29.52
N GLY A 113 15.04 24.71 -28.52
CA GLY A 113 14.49 25.00 -27.19
C GLY A 113 15.49 25.17 -26.06
N ILE A 114 16.73 25.58 -26.33
CA ILE A 114 17.77 25.80 -25.31
C ILE A 114 18.27 27.25 -25.41
N LEU A 115 18.10 27.99 -24.30
CA LEU A 115 18.44 29.42 -24.11
C LEU A 115 17.59 30.42 -24.94
N GLN A 116 16.56 31.01 -24.31
CA GLN A 116 16.18 32.39 -24.59
C GLN A 116 16.93 33.34 -23.64
N PRO A 117 17.44 34.49 -24.11
CA PRO A 117 17.97 35.54 -23.25
C PRO A 117 16.82 36.33 -22.59
N THR A 118 17.05 36.84 -21.39
CA THR A 118 16.26 37.93 -20.79
C THR A 118 16.95 39.27 -21.04
N ASP A 119 16.18 40.35 -21.15
CA ASP A 119 16.69 41.70 -21.46
C ASP A 119 17.64 42.29 -20.40
N ASP A 120 17.73 41.67 -19.22
CA ASP A 120 18.67 42.02 -18.15
C ASP A 120 20.03 41.27 -18.23
N GLY A 121 20.20 40.38 -19.20
CA GLY A 121 21.44 39.64 -19.47
C GLY A 121 21.79 38.56 -18.43
N ARG A 122 20.90 38.21 -17.49
CA ARG A 122 21.21 37.27 -16.39
C ARG A 122 20.76 35.84 -16.70
N ARG A 123 21.74 34.94 -16.87
CA ARG A 123 21.47 33.50 -17.03
C ARG A 123 20.94 32.89 -15.72
N ARG A 124 19.67 32.44 -15.72
CA ARG A 124 19.13 31.54 -14.69
C ARG A 124 19.40 30.08 -15.05
N ALA A 125 19.88 29.30 -14.09
CA ALA A 125 19.82 27.85 -14.16
C ALA A 125 18.41 27.37 -13.76
N ILE A 126 17.77 26.58 -14.61
CA ILE A 126 16.52 25.90 -14.28
C ILE A 126 16.88 24.59 -13.57
N SER A 127 16.23 24.32 -12.43
CA SER A 127 16.43 23.09 -11.65
C SER A 127 15.91 21.87 -12.40
N LEU A 128 16.26 20.65 -11.96
CA LEU A 128 15.50 19.45 -12.35
C LEU A 128 14.12 19.44 -11.67
N THR A 129 13.23 20.33 -12.13
CA THR A 129 11.79 20.08 -12.10
C THR A 129 11.46 18.83 -12.92
N ALA A 130 10.31 18.21 -12.63
CA ALA A 130 9.91 16.98 -13.31
C ALA A 130 9.93 17.11 -14.84
N PHE A 131 10.22 15.98 -15.51
CA PHE A 131 10.31 15.80 -16.95
C PHE A 131 9.31 16.68 -17.72
N ASN A 132 9.77 17.37 -18.78
CA ASN A 132 8.94 18.27 -19.61
C ASN A 132 7.58 17.63 -19.91
N MET A 133 6.52 18.15 -19.27
CA MET A 133 5.17 17.64 -19.37
C MET A 133 4.76 17.59 -20.84
N SER A 134 4.36 16.41 -21.32
CA SER A 134 3.86 16.29 -22.70
C SER A 134 2.60 17.13 -22.88
N PRO A 135 2.21 17.51 -24.11
CA PRO A 135 0.96 18.22 -24.34
C PRO A 135 -0.28 17.49 -23.79
N LEU A 136 -0.22 16.15 -23.71
CA LEU A 136 -1.24 15.32 -23.06
C LEU A 136 -1.22 15.48 -21.53
N ASP A 137 -0.05 15.48 -20.91
CA ASP A 137 0.09 15.70 -19.46
C ASP A 137 -0.35 17.11 -19.06
N GLN A 138 -0.03 18.11 -19.88
CA GLN A 138 -0.52 19.48 -19.69
C GLN A 138 -2.04 19.52 -19.79
N ALA A 139 -2.64 18.89 -20.81
CA ALA A 139 -4.10 18.79 -20.94
C ALA A 139 -4.78 18.02 -19.80
N ILE A 140 -4.12 17.00 -19.22
CA ILE A 140 -4.61 16.30 -18.03
C ILE A 140 -4.56 17.25 -16.81
N ILE A 141 -3.42 17.88 -16.53
CA ILE A 141 -3.23 18.78 -15.39
C ILE A 141 -4.15 20.01 -15.46
N SER A 142 -4.41 20.55 -16.66
CA SER A 142 -5.36 21.67 -16.87
C SER A 142 -6.82 21.35 -16.54
N ALA A 143 -7.19 20.10 -16.27
CA ALA A 143 -8.60 19.66 -16.18
C ALA A 143 -8.91 18.63 -15.07
N VAL A 144 -7.94 17.82 -14.63
CA VAL A 144 -8.00 17.16 -13.32
C VAL A 144 -7.56 18.13 -12.22
N GLY A 145 -6.93 19.25 -12.58
CA GLY A 145 -6.34 20.22 -11.66
C GLY A 145 -4.92 19.86 -11.26
N GLU A 146 -4.15 20.86 -10.84
CA GLU A 146 -2.73 20.71 -10.52
C GLU A 146 -2.46 19.71 -9.37
N VAL A 147 -1.19 19.32 -9.24
CA VAL A 147 -0.70 18.49 -8.13
C VAL A 147 -0.99 19.21 -6.81
N GLY A 148 -1.74 18.56 -5.93
CA GLY A 148 -2.23 19.12 -4.67
C GLY A 148 -3.57 19.85 -4.74
N SER A 149 -4.30 19.79 -5.86
CA SER A 149 -5.69 20.24 -5.95
C SER A 149 -6.67 19.27 -5.24
N PHE A 150 -7.77 19.82 -4.72
CA PHE A 150 -8.80 19.12 -3.94
C PHE A 150 -10.16 19.26 -4.63
N HIS A 151 -10.90 18.17 -4.76
CA HIS A 151 -12.14 18.11 -5.55
C HIS A 151 -13.26 17.47 -4.74
N TRP A 152 -14.34 18.21 -4.49
CA TRP A 152 -15.58 17.67 -3.94
C TRP A 152 -16.37 16.94 -5.04
N THR A 153 -16.78 15.71 -4.77
CA THR A 153 -17.61 14.88 -5.68
C THR A 153 -19.04 14.74 -5.17
N ALA A 154 -19.24 14.68 -3.85
CA ALA A 154 -20.54 14.98 -3.26
C ALA A 154 -20.92 16.44 -3.53
N LYS A 155 -22.22 16.73 -3.64
CA LYS A 155 -22.71 18.12 -3.56
C LYS A 155 -22.10 18.77 -2.31
N GLN A 156 -21.47 19.94 -2.46
CA GLN A 156 -20.97 20.65 -1.29
C GLN A 156 -22.09 20.80 -0.25
N PRO A 157 -21.81 20.56 1.04
CA PRO A 157 -22.82 20.75 2.08
C PRO A 157 -23.29 22.21 2.02
N SER A 158 -24.55 22.41 1.63
CA SER A 158 -25.20 23.72 1.61
C SER A 158 -25.03 24.33 2.98
N SER A 159 -24.26 25.43 3.05
CA SER A 159 -23.52 25.84 4.26
C SER A 159 -24.36 25.78 5.52
N VAL A 160 -24.27 24.66 6.25
CA VAL A 160 -24.91 24.49 7.55
C VAL A 160 -24.18 25.43 8.49
N THR A 161 -24.86 26.48 8.91
CA THR A 161 -24.35 27.49 9.84
C THR A 161 -23.88 26.79 11.11
N VAL A 162 -22.57 26.86 11.38
CA VAL A 162 -21.93 26.23 12.55
C VAL A 162 -22.13 27.11 13.79
N ASP A 163 -23.38 27.51 14.02
CA ASP A 163 -23.82 28.45 15.06
C ASP A 163 -24.50 27.75 16.25
N ALA A 164 -24.49 26.41 16.27
CA ALA A 164 -24.94 25.61 17.39
C ALA A 164 -23.76 24.84 18.03
N THR A 165 -23.24 25.37 19.13
CA THR A 165 -22.43 24.57 20.08
C THR A 165 -23.27 23.36 20.50
N PRO A 166 -22.81 22.11 20.28
CA PRO A 166 -23.68 20.95 20.44
C PRO A 166 -24.13 20.80 21.89
N THR A 167 -25.46 20.70 22.07
CA THR A 167 -26.13 20.50 23.35
C THR A 167 -25.58 19.25 24.07
N LEU A 168 -25.82 19.13 25.38
CA LEU A 168 -25.36 17.95 26.12
C LEU A 168 -25.95 16.66 25.53
N ASP A 169 -27.23 16.69 25.17
CA ASP A 169 -27.92 15.61 24.45
C ASP A 169 -27.25 15.30 23.10
N SER A 170 -27.06 16.29 22.22
CA SER A 170 -26.37 16.09 20.93
C SER A 170 -24.96 15.51 21.08
N ARG A 171 -24.24 15.83 22.17
CA ARG A 171 -22.94 15.23 22.50
C ARG A 171 -23.08 13.77 22.96
N ASN A 172 -24.07 13.44 23.76
CA ASN A 172 -24.34 12.06 24.19
C ASN A 172 -24.84 11.18 23.03
N LEU A 173 -25.67 11.70 22.12
CA LEU A 173 -26.09 10.98 20.91
C LEU A 173 -24.89 10.70 19.98
N ARG A 174 -23.93 11.63 19.86
CA ARG A 174 -22.65 11.38 19.16
C ARG A 174 -21.81 10.29 19.82
N LYS A 175 -21.76 10.21 21.15
CA LYS A 175 -21.11 9.09 21.85
C LYS A 175 -21.84 7.76 21.59
N LEU A 176 -23.18 7.77 21.51
CA LEU A 176 -23.96 6.56 21.25
C LEU A 176 -23.74 6.05 19.81
N ASN A 177 -23.71 6.92 18.80
CA ASN A 177 -23.22 6.58 17.45
C ASN A 177 -21.82 5.94 17.51
N LEU A 178 -20.89 6.54 18.28
CA LEU A 178 -19.51 6.07 18.42
C LEU A 178 -19.42 4.68 19.07
N ALA A 179 -20.29 4.39 20.05
CA ALA A 179 -20.34 3.09 20.71
C ALA A 179 -20.97 2.01 19.81
N LEU A 180 -22.01 2.36 19.05
CA LEU A 180 -22.74 1.45 18.15
C LEU A 180 -21.99 1.10 16.85
N GLY A 181 -20.78 1.65 16.63
CA GLY A 181 -20.06 1.51 15.35
C GLY A 181 -20.62 2.40 14.23
N LEU A 182 -21.56 3.29 14.52
CA LEU A 182 -22.29 4.13 13.54
C LEU A 182 -21.59 5.48 13.32
N HIS A 183 -20.26 5.41 13.18
CA HIS A 183 -19.39 6.58 13.14
C HIS A 183 -19.50 7.36 11.81
N GLY A 184 -19.22 8.66 11.84
CA GLY A 184 -19.31 9.57 10.68
C GLY A 184 -20.74 9.95 10.24
N LEU A 185 -21.75 9.14 10.59
CA LEU A 185 -23.16 9.48 10.41
C LEU A 185 -23.58 10.67 11.30
N PRO A 186 -24.67 11.38 10.94
CA PRO A 186 -25.35 12.29 11.85
C PRO A 186 -25.71 11.58 13.18
N PRO A 187 -25.82 12.33 14.30
CA PRO A 187 -26.29 11.76 15.56
C PRO A 187 -27.69 11.15 15.37
N LEU A 188 -28.01 10.09 16.12
CA LEU A 188 -29.38 9.56 16.17
C LEU A 188 -30.40 10.70 16.40
N PRO A 189 -31.59 10.67 15.75
CA PRO A 189 -32.47 11.83 15.65
C PRO A 189 -33.06 12.30 16.98
N PHE A 190 -33.02 11.46 18.02
CA PHE A 190 -33.46 11.74 19.39
C PHE A 190 -32.87 10.71 20.36
N ALA A 191 -32.82 11.05 21.65
CA ALA A 191 -32.55 10.10 22.73
C ALA A 191 -33.66 9.04 22.81
N PRO A 192 -33.31 7.74 22.96
CA PRO A 192 -34.29 6.66 23.02
C PRO A 192 -34.97 6.64 24.38
N ARG A 193 -36.29 6.42 24.38
CA ARG A 193 -37.10 6.41 25.60
C ARG A 193 -37.34 5.00 26.10
N LYS A 194 -37.56 4.88 27.41
CA LYS A 194 -37.97 3.63 28.05
C LYS A 194 -39.49 3.50 27.90
N ILE A 195 -39.96 2.34 27.44
CA ILE A 195 -41.38 2.04 27.32
C ILE A 195 -41.72 1.02 28.40
N ASN A 196 -42.35 1.48 29.49
CA ASN A 196 -42.80 0.62 30.58
C ASN A 196 -44.20 0.02 30.26
N GLU A 197 -44.56 -1.08 30.91
CA GLU A 197 -45.88 -1.73 30.75
C GLU A 197 -47.06 -0.83 31.14
N SER A 198 -46.84 0.24 31.89
CA SER A 198 -47.83 1.28 32.22
C SER A 198 -48.11 2.28 31.09
N SER A 199 -47.40 2.21 29.96
CA SER A 199 -47.39 3.22 28.88
C SER A 199 -46.71 4.55 29.23
N GLU A 200 -46.09 4.68 30.39
CA GLU A 200 -45.38 5.89 30.80
C GLU A 200 -43.95 5.93 30.22
N GLU A 201 -43.59 7.05 29.60
CA GLU A 201 -42.25 7.30 29.08
C GLU A 201 -41.30 7.72 30.22
N GLU A 202 -40.38 6.82 30.61
CA GLU A 202 -39.28 7.19 31.51
C GLU A 202 -38.04 7.55 30.66
N GLU A 203 -37.35 8.65 31.01
CA GLU A 203 -36.16 9.08 30.27
C GLU A 203 -34.98 8.15 30.56
N LEU A 204 -34.52 7.42 29.55
CA LEU A 204 -33.42 6.48 29.69
C LEU A 204 -32.09 7.22 29.50
N ALA A 205 -31.29 7.31 30.56
CA ALA A 205 -29.99 7.97 30.52
C ALA A 205 -29.08 7.35 29.44
N VAL A 206 -28.74 8.15 28.41
CA VAL A 206 -27.99 7.70 27.23
C VAL A 206 -26.63 7.08 27.59
N ASP A 207 -25.97 7.56 28.64
CA ASP A 207 -24.70 7.00 29.12
C ASP A 207 -24.85 5.53 29.60
N VAL A 208 -26.02 5.12 30.12
CA VAL A 208 -26.31 3.71 30.49
C VAL A 208 -26.41 2.81 29.24
N LEU A 209 -26.91 3.33 28.11
CA LEU A 209 -26.88 2.59 26.85
C LEU A 209 -25.48 2.51 26.27
N ILE A 210 -24.68 3.57 26.39
CA ILE A 210 -23.27 3.57 25.98
C ILE A 210 -22.50 2.49 26.74
N ASP A 211 -22.67 2.39 28.07
CA ASP A 211 -22.06 1.34 28.89
C ASP A 211 -22.51 -0.08 28.49
N GLN A 212 -23.79 -0.27 28.13
CA GLN A 212 -24.30 -1.57 27.65
C GLN A 212 -23.73 -1.94 26.28
N VAL A 213 -23.67 -0.99 25.35
CA VAL A 213 -23.16 -1.16 23.99
C VAL A 213 -21.66 -1.43 24.00
N ILE A 214 -20.88 -0.75 24.86
CA ILE A 214 -19.45 -1.02 25.08
C ILE A 214 -19.22 -2.43 25.67
N GLN A 215 -20.20 -2.99 26.38
CA GLN A 215 -20.20 -4.37 26.87
C GLN A 215 -20.73 -5.39 25.83
N GLY A 216 -20.79 -5.04 24.54
CA GLY A 216 -21.26 -5.92 23.46
C GLY A 216 -22.78 -6.15 23.44
N ARG A 217 -23.56 -5.45 24.27
CA ARG A 217 -25.01 -5.67 24.34
C ARG A 217 -25.72 -4.88 23.24
N PRO A 218 -26.51 -5.51 22.35
CA PRO A 218 -27.32 -4.79 21.37
C PRO A 218 -28.41 -3.95 22.03
N LEU A 219 -28.88 -2.94 21.31
CA LEU A 219 -30.06 -2.16 21.70
C LEU A 219 -31.29 -3.08 21.79
N SER A 220 -32.19 -2.80 22.74
CA SER A 220 -33.41 -3.60 22.90
C SER A 220 -34.32 -3.46 21.66
N LYS A 221 -35.15 -4.47 21.40
CA LYS A 221 -36.11 -4.45 20.28
C LYS A 221 -37.07 -3.26 20.36
N ASP A 222 -37.37 -2.77 21.56
CA ASP A 222 -38.30 -1.65 21.80
C ASP A 222 -37.64 -0.28 21.70
N ILE A 223 -36.33 -0.19 21.94
CA ILE A 223 -35.51 0.97 21.55
C ILE A 223 -35.40 1.02 20.03
N LEU A 224 -35.07 -0.11 19.39
CA LEU A 224 -34.90 -0.18 17.94
C LEU A 224 -36.19 0.20 17.18
N LYS A 225 -37.37 -0.23 17.65
CA LYS A 225 -38.67 0.17 17.07
C LYS A 225 -38.79 1.68 16.89
N GLN A 226 -38.28 2.50 17.82
CA GLN A 226 -38.43 3.96 17.78
C GLN A 226 -37.71 4.57 16.57
N TYR A 227 -36.57 4.00 16.17
CA TYR A 227 -35.78 4.54 15.06
C TYR A 227 -36.26 4.10 13.67
N ARG A 228 -37.08 3.05 13.57
CA ARG A 228 -37.41 2.33 12.32
C ARG A 228 -37.75 3.23 11.14
N ASP A 229 -38.66 4.17 11.35
CA ASP A 229 -39.23 5.01 10.28
C ASP A 229 -38.55 6.40 10.22
N THR A 230 -37.38 6.53 10.88
CA THR A 230 -36.65 7.81 11.08
C THR A 230 -35.19 7.77 10.66
N VAL A 231 -34.63 6.57 10.42
CA VAL A 231 -33.28 6.36 9.87
C VAL A 231 -33.36 5.54 8.58
N ASP A 232 -32.30 5.56 7.77
CA ASP A 232 -32.24 4.77 6.54
C ASP A 232 -32.43 3.25 6.81
N ALA A 233 -33.06 2.54 5.88
CA ALA A 233 -33.39 1.12 6.01
C ALA A 233 -32.18 0.18 5.91
N SER A 234 -31.04 0.64 5.37
CA SER A 234 -29.75 -0.08 5.41
C SER A 234 -29.05 0.14 6.75
N LEU A 235 -29.10 1.37 7.30
CA LEU A 235 -28.61 1.71 8.63
C LEU A 235 -29.41 1.02 9.74
N TYR A 236 -30.74 1.00 9.64
CA TYR A 236 -31.63 0.32 10.59
C TYR A 236 -31.28 -1.15 10.77
N ARG A 237 -30.93 -1.86 9.67
CA ARG A 237 -30.46 -3.26 9.75
C ARG A 237 -29.16 -3.38 10.51
N THR A 238 -28.18 -2.51 10.25
CA THR A 238 -26.92 -2.48 11.02
C THR A 238 -27.19 -2.28 12.51
N MET A 239 -28.13 -1.40 12.88
CA MET A 239 -28.53 -1.17 14.28
C MET A 239 -29.14 -2.40 14.98
N GLN A 240 -29.64 -3.39 14.23
CA GLN A 240 -30.18 -4.64 14.80
C GLN A 240 -29.10 -5.66 15.16
N LEU A 241 -27.86 -5.48 14.69
CA LEU A 241 -26.73 -6.38 14.94
C LEU A 241 -26.04 -6.03 16.29
N PRO A 242 -25.34 -6.97 16.94
CA PRO A 242 -24.54 -6.67 18.13
C PRO A 242 -23.41 -5.68 17.80
N PRO A 243 -23.11 -4.71 18.68
CA PRO A 243 -22.06 -3.72 18.45
C PRO A 243 -20.67 -4.36 18.56
N VAL A 244 -19.85 -4.22 17.51
CA VAL A 244 -18.49 -4.78 17.49
C VAL A 244 -17.49 -3.69 17.88
N ALA A 245 -16.86 -3.85 19.04
CA ALA A 245 -15.75 -3.00 19.47
C ALA A 245 -14.57 -3.10 18.50
N MET A 246 -13.99 -1.96 18.12
CA MET A 246 -12.78 -1.91 17.31
C MET A 246 -11.60 -2.58 18.06
N PRO A 247 -10.87 -3.52 17.43
CA PRO A 247 -9.72 -4.16 18.05
C PRO A 247 -8.66 -3.14 18.51
N GLY A 248 -8.23 -3.34 19.75
CA GLY A 248 -7.10 -2.64 20.35
C GLY A 248 -5.78 -3.03 19.68
N VAL A 249 -4.72 -2.30 20.05
CA VAL A 249 -3.36 -2.72 19.76
C VAL A 249 -2.95 -3.78 20.79
N CYS A 250 -2.32 -4.88 20.35
CA CYS A 250 -1.74 -5.88 21.26
C CYS A 250 -0.75 -5.22 22.23
N GLU A 251 -0.76 -5.58 23.51
CA GLU A 251 0.14 -5.00 24.51
C GLU A 251 1.64 -5.16 24.20
N GLY A 252 2.03 -6.07 23.29
CA GLY A 252 3.42 -6.24 22.85
C GLY A 252 3.86 -5.29 21.72
N LEU A 253 2.92 -4.60 21.07
CA LEU A 253 3.16 -3.64 19.98
C LEU A 253 3.24 -2.20 20.52
N ALA A 254 3.89 -1.29 19.79
CA ALA A 254 3.90 0.13 20.14
C ALA A 254 2.48 0.72 20.13
N ALA A 255 2.16 1.57 21.11
CA ALA A 255 0.82 2.15 21.28
C ALA A 255 0.53 3.31 20.28
N SER A 256 0.68 3.03 18.99
CA SER A 256 0.67 4.00 17.89
C SER A 256 -0.47 3.77 16.89
N PRO A 257 -0.66 4.67 15.90
CA PRO A 257 -1.64 4.48 14.83
C PRO A 257 -1.47 3.17 14.05
N TRP A 258 -0.24 2.82 13.67
CA TRP A 258 0.10 1.65 12.86
C TRP A 258 1.44 1.04 13.36
N PRO A 259 1.41 0.15 14.35
CA PRO A 259 2.58 -0.61 14.80
C PRO A 259 2.74 -1.97 14.08
N ALA A 260 1.75 -2.41 13.30
CA ALA A 260 1.74 -3.65 12.53
C ALA A 260 1.11 -3.43 11.15
N PRO A 261 1.32 -4.34 10.17
CA PRO A 261 0.65 -4.28 8.88
C PRO A 261 -0.86 -4.38 9.08
N HIS A 262 -1.64 -3.71 8.22
CA HIS A 262 -3.11 -3.63 8.35
C HIS A 262 -3.59 -3.15 9.75
N ARG A 263 -2.81 -2.24 10.36
CA ARG A 263 -2.98 -1.56 11.65
C ARG A 263 -2.77 -2.43 12.90
N THR A 264 -3.38 -3.61 12.99
CA THR A 264 -3.37 -4.47 14.19
C THR A 264 -3.31 -5.95 13.82
N GLY A 265 -3.12 -6.84 14.80
CA GLY A 265 -3.15 -8.29 14.58
C GLY A 265 -4.43 -8.79 13.88
N PHE A 266 -5.59 -8.14 14.12
CA PHE A 266 -6.86 -8.49 13.46
C PHE A 266 -6.91 -8.13 11.96
N ALA A 267 -5.89 -7.43 11.44
CA ALA A 267 -5.69 -7.03 10.04
C ALA A 267 -6.84 -6.27 9.33
N GLN A 268 -7.82 -5.77 10.09
CA GLN A 268 -9.02 -5.10 9.56
C GLN A 268 -8.76 -3.84 8.72
N ALA A 269 -7.60 -3.19 8.85
CA ALA A 269 -7.27 -1.87 8.29
C ALA A 269 -8.24 -0.70 8.64
N SER A 270 -9.24 -0.90 9.50
CA SER A 270 -10.07 0.16 10.09
C SER A 270 -9.37 0.85 11.28
N SER A 271 -9.50 2.17 11.37
CA SER A 271 -8.76 3.05 12.28
C SER A 271 -9.68 3.97 13.11
N PRO A 272 -9.44 4.12 14.44
CA PRO A 272 -10.17 5.08 15.27
C PRO A 272 -9.70 6.53 15.06
N TYR A 273 -8.58 6.76 14.37
CA TYR A 273 -8.07 8.10 14.07
C TYR A 273 -8.93 8.76 12.98
N ARG A 274 -9.25 10.06 13.11
CA ARG A 274 -10.21 10.75 12.23
C ARG A 274 -9.82 10.80 10.75
N GLY A 275 -8.53 10.88 10.42
CA GLY A 275 -8.10 11.24 9.07
C GLY A 275 -8.63 12.62 8.63
N PRO A 276 -8.55 12.93 7.32
CA PRO A 276 -9.12 14.14 6.74
C PRO A 276 -10.54 13.91 6.22
N ASP A 277 -11.52 14.71 6.63
CA ASP A 277 -12.93 14.60 6.22
C ASP A 277 -13.36 15.65 5.17
N GLY A 278 -12.40 16.43 4.66
CA GLY A 278 -12.62 17.52 3.69
C GLY A 278 -13.07 18.85 4.31
N SER A 279 -13.43 18.90 5.60
CA SER A 279 -13.82 20.15 6.29
C SER A 279 -12.71 21.21 6.37
N LYS A 280 -11.46 20.82 6.11
CA LYS A 280 -10.30 21.70 5.97
C LYS A 280 -9.61 21.46 4.63
N ARG A 281 -8.86 22.44 4.14
CA ARG A 281 -8.06 22.30 2.92
C ARG A 281 -7.00 21.22 3.13
N LEU A 282 -6.75 20.40 2.13
CA LEU A 282 -5.64 19.45 2.17
C LEU A 282 -4.38 20.04 1.52
N SER A 283 -3.24 19.68 2.10
CA SER A 283 -1.92 19.81 1.49
C SER A 283 -1.22 18.46 1.53
N HIS A 284 -0.15 18.29 0.76
CA HIS A 284 0.72 17.13 0.94
C HIS A 284 2.19 17.52 0.85
N ASN A 285 3.04 16.64 1.38
CA ASN A 285 4.46 16.65 1.12
C ASN A 285 4.89 15.26 0.65
N PHE A 286 5.81 15.24 -0.32
CA PHE A 286 6.37 14.01 -0.90
C PHE A 286 7.85 13.93 -0.51
N LEU A 287 8.18 13.04 0.42
CA LEU A 287 9.57 12.70 0.70
C LEU A 287 10.04 11.71 -0.38
N ASN A 288 10.56 12.25 -1.47
CA ASN A 288 11.20 11.48 -2.54
C ASN A 288 12.73 11.51 -2.36
N ARG A 289 13.34 10.35 -2.10
CA ARG A 289 14.80 10.16 -2.00
C ARG A 289 15.14 8.74 -2.43
N ALA A 290 16.20 8.56 -3.21
CA ALA A 290 16.64 7.24 -3.68
C ALA A 290 16.89 6.22 -2.55
N VAL A 291 17.29 6.67 -1.35
CA VAL A 291 17.54 5.83 -0.17
C VAL A 291 16.27 5.36 0.56
N ILE A 292 15.07 5.80 0.15
CA ILE A 292 13.77 5.27 0.60
C ILE A 292 12.86 4.91 -0.58
N ALA A 293 13.40 4.96 -1.80
CA ALA A 293 12.72 4.46 -2.99
C ALA A 293 12.68 2.93 -2.98
N ASN A 294 11.98 2.36 -3.96
CA ASN A 294 11.66 0.94 -4.05
C ASN A 294 10.66 0.51 -2.96
N ASN A 295 9.54 1.24 -2.92
CA ASN A 295 8.25 0.83 -2.35
C ASN A 295 8.24 0.44 -0.86
N PRO A 296 8.08 1.40 0.06
CA PRO A 296 7.85 1.10 1.47
C PRO A 296 6.38 0.76 1.75
N ILE A 297 6.04 -0.53 1.66
CA ILE A 297 4.66 -1.03 1.67
C ILE A 297 3.88 -0.67 2.95
N THR A 298 4.53 -0.74 4.12
CA THR A 298 3.94 -0.30 5.40
C THR A 298 4.90 0.67 6.09
N LEU A 299 4.34 1.73 6.69
CA LEU A 299 5.07 2.68 7.54
C LEU A 299 4.60 2.53 8.99
N PHE A 300 5.52 2.63 9.94
CA PHE A 300 5.29 2.23 11.32
C PHE A 300 5.50 3.40 12.26
N TYR A 301 4.43 3.87 12.89
CA TYR A 301 4.46 5.04 13.75
C TYR A 301 5.09 4.69 15.11
N SER A 302 5.98 5.55 15.62
CA SER A 302 6.38 5.49 17.04
C SER A 302 5.19 5.83 17.95
N GLU A 303 5.20 5.33 19.20
CA GLU A 303 4.21 5.67 20.24
C GLU A 303 4.09 7.18 20.42
N ASP A 304 5.22 7.88 20.44
CA ASP A 304 5.28 9.34 20.61
C ASP A 304 4.80 10.14 19.39
N GLN A 305 4.47 9.44 18.30
CA GLN A 305 4.01 9.95 17.02
C GLN A 305 4.88 11.08 16.44
N LYS A 306 6.20 11.08 16.70
CA LYS A 306 7.16 11.99 16.04
C LYS A 306 7.93 11.31 14.91
N TYR A 307 7.94 9.98 14.85
CA TYR A 307 8.71 9.22 13.87
C TYR A 307 7.86 8.19 13.12
N LEU A 308 8.41 7.77 11.99
CA LEU A 308 8.00 6.64 11.18
C LEU A 308 9.23 5.76 10.96
N TRP A 309 9.15 4.50 11.35
CA TRP A 309 10.04 3.45 10.86
C TRP A 309 9.50 2.91 9.53
N GLY A 310 10.39 2.45 8.67
CA GLY A 310 10.01 1.86 7.39
C GLY A 310 11.11 1.03 6.77
N SER A 311 10.72 0.26 5.76
CA SER A 311 11.52 -0.72 5.06
C SER A 311 11.17 -0.60 3.57
N SER A 312 12.15 -0.30 2.73
CA SER A 312 12.03 -0.44 1.27
C SER A 312 12.80 -1.68 0.82
N TRP A 313 12.77 -2.03 -0.46
CA TRP A 313 13.56 -3.15 -0.98
C TRP A 313 15.07 -3.00 -0.66
N THR A 314 15.61 -1.78 -0.60
CA THR A 314 17.05 -1.51 -0.48
C THR A 314 17.51 -1.01 0.89
N THR A 315 16.62 -0.49 1.75
CA THR A 315 17.00 0.08 3.06
C THR A 315 15.99 -0.22 4.16
N ILE A 316 16.46 -0.12 5.39
CA ILE A 316 15.64 0.20 6.57
C ILE A 316 15.88 1.67 6.89
N PHE A 317 14.83 2.44 7.19
CA PHE A 317 14.93 3.88 7.36
C PHE A 317 14.05 4.41 8.49
N LYS A 318 14.38 5.61 8.96
CA LYS A 318 13.59 6.36 9.94
C LYS A 318 13.32 7.77 9.45
N VAL A 319 12.08 8.22 9.54
CA VAL A 319 11.62 9.54 9.08
C VAL A 319 10.94 10.28 10.23
N ALA A 320 11.29 11.56 10.43
CA ALA A 320 10.62 12.43 11.38
C ALA A 320 9.39 13.09 10.74
N ARG A 321 8.25 13.05 11.45
CA ARG A 321 7.02 13.79 11.14
C ARG A 321 7.06 15.13 11.85
N GLY A 322 7.44 16.18 11.12
CA GLY A 322 7.25 17.57 11.55
C GLY A 322 5.79 18.02 11.39
N LYS A 323 5.48 19.26 11.78
CA LYS A 323 4.12 19.81 11.63
C LYS A 323 3.66 19.92 10.17
N SER A 324 4.58 20.22 9.25
CA SER A 324 4.28 20.50 7.83
C SER A 324 5.15 19.72 6.85
N SER A 325 6.06 18.86 7.32
CA SER A 325 7.03 18.15 6.49
C SER A 325 7.42 16.78 7.05
N LEU A 326 7.90 15.92 6.17
CA LEU A 326 8.68 14.73 6.49
C LEU A 326 10.18 15.03 6.31
N ARG A 327 11.02 14.48 7.19
CA ARG A 327 12.49 14.56 7.08
C ARG A 327 13.10 13.18 7.31
N LEU A 328 13.90 12.67 6.38
CA LEU A 328 14.74 11.49 6.63
C LEU A 328 15.68 11.78 7.81
N VAL A 329 15.69 10.89 8.79
CA VAL A 329 16.52 10.97 9.99
C VAL A 329 17.82 10.24 9.73
N ASP A 330 17.70 8.95 9.42
CA ASP A 330 18.82 8.03 9.20
C ASP A 330 18.33 6.79 8.41
N TYR A 331 19.25 5.99 7.88
CA TYR A 331 18.96 4.76 7.14
C TYR A 331 20.11 3.74 7.21
N VAL A 332 19.78 2.46 7.10
CA VAL A 332 20.71 1.33 7.00
C VAL A 332 20.46 0.60 5.68
N ALA A 333 21.49 0.39 4.88
CA ALA A 333 21.38 -0.35 3.62
C ALA A 333 21.22 -1.86 3.86
N LYS A 334 20.42 -2.52 3.01
CA LYS A 334 20.30 -3.99 2.96
C LYS A 334 21.42 -4.58 2.07
N PRO A 335 22.05 -5.71 2.45
CA PRO A 335 23.04 -6.39 1.61
C PRO A 335 22.48 -6.79 0.23
N VAL A 336 23.27 -6.61 -0.83
CA VAL A 336 22.84 -6.77 -2.22
C VAL A 336 22.51 -8.23 -2.55
N GLU A 337 23.23 -9.17 -1.93
CA GLU A 337 23.04 -10.61 -2.05
C GLU A 337 21.67 -11.03 -1.52
N LYS A 338 21.21 -10.36 -0.44
CA LYS A 338 19.87 -10.57 0.09
C LYS A 338 18.84 -10.02 -0.87
N VAL A 339 18.98 -8.77 -1.33
CA VAL A 339 18.00 -8.04 -2.16
C VAL A 339 17.45 -8.82 -3.38
N PHE A 340 18.19 -9.79 -3.93
CA PHE A 340 17.75 -10.61 -5.06
C PHE A 340 17.22 -12.02 -4.69
N ALA A 341 17.16 -12.37 -3.39
CA ALA A 341 16.75 -13.69 -2.90
C ALA A 341 15.26 -13.76 -2.52
N ASP A 342 14.66 -12.68 -2.01
CA ASP A 342 13.21 -12.58 -1.76
C ASP A 342 12.55 -11.54 -2.67
N LYS A 343 11.28 -11.78 -2.99
CA LYS A 343 10.44 -10.91 -3.82
C LYS A 343 9.91 -9.69 -3.05
N PHE A 344 9.93 -9.72 -1.71
CA PHE A 344 9.18 -8.79 -0.86
C PHE A 344 9.95 -8.27 0.38
N HIS A 345 11.28 -8.12 0.28
CA HIS A 345 12.20 -7.80 1.40
C HIS A 345 11.68 -6.80 2.44
N GLY A 346 11.10 -7.32 3.53
CA GLY A 346 10.61 -6.51 4.63
C GLY A 346 9.40 -5.64 4.28
N ALA A 347 8.56 -6.08 3.35
CA ALA A 347 7.21 -5.53 3.10
C ALA A 347 6.35 -5.61 4.38
N TYR A 348 6.55 -6.68 5.15
CA TYR A 348 5.94 -6.93 6.44
C TYR A 348 7.01 -6.82 7.54
N ALA A 349 6.66 -6.08 8.58
CA ALA A 349 7.48 -5.72 9.72
C ALA A 349 6.54 -5.35 10.88
N LEU A 350 7.08 -5.11 12.08
CA LEU A 350 6.31 -4.57 13.21
C LEU A 350 7.17 -3.68 14.11
N LEU A 351 6.53 -2.82 14.89
CA LEU A 351 7.16 -2.05 15.95
C LEU A 351 6.67 -2.57 17.30
N THR A 352 7.60 -3.15 18.07
CA THR A 352 7.36 -3.62 19.44
C THR A 352 7.11 -2.45 20.40
N LYS A 353 6.46 -2.71 21.54
CA LYS A 353 6.26 -1.70 22.60
C LYS A 353 7.56 -1.19 23.20
N GLU A 354 8.64 -1.97 23.06
CA GLU A 354 9.99 -1.59 23.46
C GLU A 354 10.69 -0.69 22.40
N GLU A 355 9.94 -0.13 21.43
CA GLU A 355 10.39 0.69 20.27
C GLU A 355 11.50 0.02 19.43
N VAL A 356 11.47 -1.32 19.36
CA VAL A 356 12.31 -2.11 18.44
C VAL A 356 11.49 -2.48 17.21
N PHE A 357 11.98 -2.04 16.05
CA PHE A 357 11.45 -2.34 14.72
C PHE A 357 12.00 -3.70 14.25
N VAL A 358 11.12 -4.67 13.98
CA VAL A 358 11.48 -6.03 13.57
C VAL A 358 10.95 -6.29 12.17
N VAL A 359 11.80 -6.79 11.28
CA VAL A 359 11.54 -6.87 9.83
C VAL A 359 12.12 -8.17 9.23
N SER A 360 11.43 -8.76 8.26
CA SER A 360 11.94 -9.92 7.52
C SER A 360 12.94 -9.53 6.43
N SER A 361 13.93 -10.38 6.20
CA SER A 361 15.04 -10.11 5.27
C SER A 361 15.46 -11.41 4.58
N GLY A 362 14.56 -12.05 3.83
CA GLY A 362 14.78 -13.41 3.35
C GLY A 362 14.48 -14.44 4.45
N ASP A 363 15.42 -15.35 4.73
CA ASP A 363 15.31 -16.47 5.67
C ASP A 363 15.48 -16.10 7.17
N HIS A 364 15.66 -14.82 7.49
CA HIS A 364 15.95 -14.34 8.84
C HIS A 364 15.20 -13.04 9.20
N LEU A 365 15.07 -12.78 10.50
CA LEU A 365 14.56 -11.53 11.06
C LEU A 365 15.68 -10.64 11.57
N GLU A 366 15.62 -9.37 11.19
CA GLU A 366 16.54 -8.32 11.64
C GLU A 366 15.79 -7.35 12.56
N ALA A 367 16.46 -6.89 13.63
CA ALA A 367 15.89 -5.98 14.62
C ALA A 367 16.67 -4.66 14.65
N TYR A 368 15.96 -3.54 14.71
CA TYR A 368 16.50 -2.18 14.65
C TYR A 368 15.87 -1.30 15.72
N TYR A 369 16.66 -0.40 16.30
CA TYR A 369 16.20 0.51 17.35
C TYR A 369 17.04 1.79 17.36
N ASP A 370 16.62 2.78 18.15
CA ASP A 370 17.42 4.00 18.31
C ASP A 370 18.74 3.72 19.03
N LYS A 371 19.83 4.15 18.40
CA LYS A 371 21.18 4.08 18.97
C LYS A 371 21.22 4.85 20.30
N PRO A 372 21.65 4.23 21.43
CA PRO A 372 21.74 4.91 22.71
C PRO A 372 22.56 6.21 22.62
N GLY A 373 22.07 7.27 23.26
CA GLY A 373 22.71 8.60 23.23
C GLY A 373 22.51 9.42 21.93
N SER A 374 21.90 8.86 20.88
CA SER A 374 21.70 9.57 19.60
C SER A 374 20.53 10.56 19.59
N ASN A 375 19.75 10.67 20.67
CA ASN A 375 18.49 11.43 20.74
C ASN A 375 17.56 11.13 19.55
N SER A 376 17.38 9.84 19.27
CA SER A 376 16.55 9.31 18.18
C SER A 376 17.00 9.70 16.76
N GLN A 377 18.23 10.19 16.59
CA GLN A 377 18.79 10.61 15.29
C GLN A 377 19.67 9.57 14.58
N GLN A 378 19.96 8.41 15.20
CA GLN A 378 20.70 7.32 14.54
C GLN A 378 20.06 5.96 14.81
N ILE A 379 19.96 5.14 13.76
CA ILE A 379 19.50 3.75 13.82
C ILE A 379 20.67 2.86 14.28
N MET A 380 20.35 1.81 15.03
CA MET A 380 21.28 0.71 15.30
C MET A 380 20.59 -0.62 15.02
N MET A 381 21.24 -1.48 14.22
CA MET A 381 20.84 -2.88 14.08
C MET A 381 21.28 -3.65 15.33
N HIS A 382 20.44 -4.57 15.81
CA HIS A 382 20.84 -5.54 16.81
C HIS A 382 21.86 -6.53 16.22
N PRO A 383 22.95 -6.87 16.93
CA PRO A 383 23.95 -7.80 16.39
C PRO A 383 23.43 -9.24 16.26
N GLU A 384 22.37 -9.58 17.00
CA GLU A 384 21.74 -10.90 16.96
C GLU A 384 20.47 -10.90 16.10
N LYS A 385 20.27 -11.98 15.35
CA LYS A 385 19.17 -12.19 14.39
C LYS A 385 18.51 -13.54 14.66
N PHE A 386 17.23 -13.67 14.34
CA PHE A 386 16.61 -14.99 14.19
C PHE A 386 16.88 -15.50 12.78
N ASP A 387 17.27 -16.76 12.62
CA ASP A 387 17.71 -17.31 11.34
C ASP A 387 17.17 -18.75 11.19
N ILE A 388 16.37 -18.97 10.15
CA ILE A 388 15.66 -20.25 9.93
C ILE A 388 16.64 -21.36 9.53
N THR A 389 17.70 -21.04 8.79
CA THR A 389 18.76 -21.97 8.41
C THR A 389 19.47 -22.55 9.64
N ASN A 390 19.72 -21.70 10.65
CA ASN A 390 20.32 -22.12 11.92
C ASN A 390 19.33 -22.86 12.85
N GLU A 391 18.05 -22.48 12.88
CA GLU A 391 17.01 -23.21 13.64
C GLU A 391 16.80 -24.63 13.09
N LEU A 392 16.83 -24.80 11.76
CA LEU A 392 16.51 -26.04 11.07
C LEU A 392 17.72 -26.89 10.67
N ALA A 393 18.93 -26.52 11.09
CA ALA A 393 20.18 -27.20 10.71
C ALA A 393 20.25 -28.72 11.05
N ASN A 394 19.35 -29.21 11.91
CA ASN A 394 19.22 -30.63 12.26
C ASN A 394 17.80 -31.20 12.03
N GLU A 395 16.94 -30.47 11.31
CA GLU A 395 15.55 -30.88 11.04
C GLU A 395 15.48 -31.82 9.83
N VAL A 396 15.01 -33.06 10.06
CA VAL A 396 15.02 -34.14 9.06
C VAL A 396 13.65 -34.39 8.43
N ARG A 397 12.55 -34.08 9.14
CA ARG A 397 11.18 -34.30 8.68
C ARG A 397 10.70 -33.15 7.79
N PHE A 398 11.04 -31.91 8.15
CA PHE A 398 10.70 -30.71 7.41
C PHE A 398 11.92 -29.80 7.24
N PRO A 399 12.97 -30.25 6.51
CA PRO A 399 14.14 -29.42 6.25
C PRO A 399 13.74 -28.10 5.57
N GLN A 400 14.60 -27.08 5.68
CA GLN A 400 14.40 -25.82 4.98
C GLN A 400 14.50 -26.05 3.46
N ARG A 401 13.59 -25.45 2.68
CA ARG A 401 13.75 -25.37 1.22
C ARG A 401 14.68 -24.20 0.85
N PRO A 402 15.49 -24.27 -0.23
CA PRO A 402 16.37 -23.16 -0.65
C PRO A 402 15.66 -21.83 -0.95
N GLU A 403 14.34 -21.85 -1.14
CA GLU A 403 13.48 -20.67 -1.33
C GLU A 403 12.56 -20.36 -0.13
N GLU A 404 12.80 -20.98 1.02
CA GLU A 404 12.04 -20.73 2.22
C GLU A 404 12.50 -19.44 2.92
N VAL A 405 11.69 -18.39 2.75
CA VAL A 405 11.91 -17.04 3.26
C VAL A 405 10.74 -16.61 4.15
N ILE A 406 10.97 -15.74 5.13
CA ILE A 406 9.93 -15.26 6.04
C ILE A 406 9.04 -14.26 5.30
N ARG A 407 7.80 -14.70 5.03
CA ARG A 407 6.79 -13.90 4.35
C ARG A 407 6.07 -12.98 5.31
N ALA A 408 5.51 -13.54 6.38
CA ALA A 408 4.53 -12.86 7.22
C ALA A 408 5.07 -12.55 8.62
N LEU A 409 4.64 -11.42 9.18
CA LEU A 409 4.92 -10.99 10.55
C LEU A 409 3.65 -10.45 11.23
N CYS A 410 3.46 -10.90 12.47
CA CYS A 410 2.34 -10.55 13.33
C CYS A 410 2.75 -10.66 14.81
N MET A 411 1.83 -10.40 15.73
CA MET A 411 2.07 -10.53 17.17
C MET A 411 0.90 -11.22 17.85
N SER A 412 1.20 -12.23 18.68
CA SER A 412 0.22 -12.98 19.47
C SER A 412 -0.35 -12.14 20.61
N SER A 413 -1.45 -12.58 21.21
CA SER A 413 -2.12 -11.88 22.31
C SER A 413 -1.25 -11.65 23.55
N ASP A 414 -0.35 -12.58 23.87
CA ASP A 414 0.67 -12.45 24.93
C ASP A 414 1.93 -11.66 24.51
N GLY A 415 1.98 -11.18 23.26
CA GLY A 415 3.01 -10.30 22.75
C GLY A 415 4.30 -10.99 22.33
N HIS A 416 4.25 -12.25 21.89
CA HIS A 416 5.35 -12.88 21.14
C HIS A 416 5.26 -12.54 19.65
N ILE A 417 6.40 -12.44 18.98
CA ILE A 417 6.48 -12.21 17.53
C ILE A 417 6.10 -13.51 16.82
N VAL A 418 5.09 -13.47 15.96
CA VAL A 418 4.66 -14.60 15.13
C VAL A 418 5.19 -14.39 13.72
N TRP A 419 5.83 -15.42 13.16
CA TRP A 419 6.36 -15.42 11.80
C TRP A 419 5.84 -16.61 10.99
N ALA A 420 5.70 -16.43 9.68
CA ALA A 420 5.46 -17.55 8.77
C ALA A 420 6.25 -17.40 7.47
N THR A 421 6.64 -18.54 6.88
CA THR A 421 7.45 -18.60 5.66
C THR A 421 6.59 -18.69 4.40
N SER A 422 7.22 -18.38 3.26
CA SER A 422 6.70 -18.61 1.91
C SER A 422 6.19 -20.04 1.66
N HIS A 423 6.58 -21.01 2.50
CA HIS A 423 6.26 -22.43 2.35
C HIS A 423 5.37 -23.00 3.47
N GLY A 424 4.68 -22.14 4.22
CA GLY A 424 3.71 -22.59 5.23
C GLY A 424 4.31 -23.08 6.56
N ARG A 425 5.58 -22.78 6.86
CA ARG A 425 6.08 -22.94 8.24
C ARG A 425 5.61 -21.77 9.08
N VAL A 426 5.14 -22.04 10.30
CA VAL A 426 4.66 -21.02 11.26
C VAL A 426 5.43 -21.18 12.56
N GLY A 427 5.94 -20.09 13.12
CA GLY A 427 6.72 -20.11 14.37
C GLY A 427 6.53 -18.87 15.23
N VAL A 428 7.00 -18.97 16.47
CA VAL A 428 6.86 -17.93 17.51
C VAL A 428 8.22 -17.60 18.11
N LEU A 429 8.47 -16.31 18.38
CA LEU A 429 9.71 -15.77 18.95
C LEU A 429 9.43 -14.87 20.15
N ASN A 430 10.34 -14.90 21.12
CA ASN A 430 10.32 -13.94 22.22
C ASN A 430 10.60 -12.52 21.68
N ARG A 431 9.73 -11.54 21.95
CA ARG A 431 9.99 -10.15 21.54
C ARG A 431 11.13 -9.46 22.30
N ASN A 432 11.58 -10.02 23.44
CA ASN A 432 12.68 -9.47 24.23
C ASN A 432 14.05 -9.75 23.57
N ILE A 433 14.37 -8.96 22.56
CA ILE A 433 15.55 -9.10 21.72
C ILE A 433 16.88 -8.96 22.50
N LYS A 434 16.89 -8.23 23.61
CA LYS A 434 18.09 -7.98 24.43
C LYS A 434 18.53 -9.17 25.29
N GLY A 435 17.74 -10.24 25.36
CA GLY A 435 17.97 -11.40 26.23
C GLY A 435 18.52 -12.66 25.57
N GLY A 436 18.98 -12.59 24.31
CA GLY A 436 19.42 -13.76 23.54
C GLY A 436 18.30 -14.65 23.00
N SER A 437 17.09 -14.55 23.55
CA SER A 437 15.92 -15.36 23.22
C SER A 437 15.25 -15.03 21.88
N PHE A 438 15.79 -14.06 21.13
CA PHE A 438 15.45 -13.79 19.72
C PHE A 438 16.21 -14.69 18.74
N ARG A 439 17.33 -15.31 19.15
CA ARG A 439 18.11 -16.20 18.28
C ARG A 439 17.43 -17.53 17.94
N LYS A 440 16.35 -17.90 18.67
CA LYS A 440 15.72 -19.21 18.59
C LYS A 440 14.20 -19.12 18.75
N ALA A 441 13.47 -19.89 17.95
CA ALA A 441 12.03 -20.09 18.09
C ALA A 441 11.65 -20.69 19.46
N ALA A 442 10.52 -20.24 20.00
CA ALA A 442 9.89 -20.82 21.18
C ALA A 442 9.16 -22.14 20.85
N ASP A 443 8.47 -22.16 19.70
CA ASP A 443 7.93 -23.35 19.04
C ASP A 443 7.73 -23.02 17.53
N TRP A 444 7.71 -24.03 16.66
CA TRP A 444 7.34 -23.89 15.25
C TRP A 444 6.66 -25.17 14.74
N LEU A 445 5.87 -25.06 13.66
CA LEU A 445 5.26 -26.19 12.96
C LEU A 445 5.14 -25.94 11.45
N MET A 446 4.76 -26.97 10.70
CA MET A 446 4.54 -26.93 9.25
C MET A 446 3.05 -27.14 8.92
N LEU A 447 2.47 -26.25 8.11
CA LEU A 447 1.10 -26.34 7.60
C LEU A 447 0.95 -27.42 6.52
N GLY A 448 -0.29 -27.74 6.16
CA GLY A 448 -0.68 -28.86 5.28
C GLY A 448 -0.64 -30.23 5.98
N THR A 449 -0.03 -30.32 7.16
CA THR A 449 0.29 -31.59 7.82
C THR A 449 -0.88 -32.26 8.53
N SER A 450 -2.00 -31.56 8.79
CA SER A 450 -3.21 -32.19 9.36
C SER A 450 -4.15 -32.73 8.28
N VAL A 451 -4.12 -32.14 7.08
CA VAL A 451 -4.86 -32.60 5.89
C VAL A 451 -4.07 -33.58 5.01
N GLY A 452 -2.80 -33.84 5.34
CA GLY A 452 -1.94 -34.77 4.59
C GLY A 452 -1.52 -34.23 3.21
N TYR A 453 -1.42 -32.91 3.06
CA TYR A 453 -0.99 -32.28 1.81
C TYR A 453 0.51 -32.56 1.58
N ASP A 454 0.82 -33.27 0.49
CA ASP A 454 2.14 -33.80 0.16
C ASP A 454 2.97 -32.89 -0.77
N LYS A 455 2.39 -31.75 -1.16
CA LYS A 455 2.98 -30.76 -2.06
C LYS A 455 3.36 -29.48 -1.31
N ASP A 456 4.12 -28.64 -2.00
CA ASP A 456 4.52 -27.33 -1.50
C ASP A 456 3.30 -26.40 -1.47
N LEU A 457 3.04 -25.79 -0.30
CA LEU A 457 2.11 -24.68 -0.14
C LEU A 457 2.84 -23.37 -0.45
N GLU A 458 2.21 -22.40 -1.12
CA GLU A 458 2.73 -21.04 -1.23
C GLU A 458 2.00 -20.10 -0.26
N VAL A 459 2.75 -19.24 0.44
CA VAL A 459 2.23 -18.11 1.24
C VAL A 459 2.75 -16.81 0.65
N SER A 460 1.84 -15.97 0.16
CA SER A 460 2.12 -14.75 -0.61
C SER A 460 1.94 -13.44 0.19
N ASN A 461 1.01 -13.41 1.14
CA ASN A 461 0.59 -12.20 1.87
C ASN A 461 0.86 -12.35 3.38
N ASN A 462 0.35 -11.44 4.22
CA ASN A 462 0.55 -11.52 5.67
C ASN A 462 -0.43 -12.50 6.34
N MET A 463 -0.25 -12.70 7.65
CA MET A 463 -1.19 -13.39 8.53
C MET A 463 -2.00 -12.39 9.38
N ALA A 464 -3.00 -12.91 10.10
CA ALA A 464 -3.64 -12.22 11.23
C ALA A 464 -3.48 -13.00 12.55
N CYS A 465 -3.62 -12.31 13.66
CA CYS A 465 -3.59 -12.87 15.02
C CYS A 465 -4.72 -12.25 15.86
N ASP A 466 -5.47 -13.05 16.62
CA ASP A 466 -6.49 -12.56 17.54
C ASP A 466 -6.02 -12.44 19.00
N ASP A 467 -6.90 -11.88 19.84
CA ASP A 467 -6.72 -11.69 21.27
C ASP A 467 -6.85 -12.98 22.11
N GLU A 468 -7.17 -14.12 21.49
CA GLU A 468 -7.34 -15.43 22.13
C GLU A 468 -6.29 -16.46 21.69
N GLY A 469 -5.24 -16.01 20.99
CA GLY A 469 -4.10 -16.83 20.58
C GLY A 469 -4.28 -17.56 19.24
N GLY A 470 -5.35 -17.29 18.50
CA GLY A 470 -5.54 -17.78 17.13
C GLY A 470 -4.63 -17.02 16.15
N ILE A 471 -3.86 -17.79 15.36
CA ILE A 471 -2.99 -17.32 14.27
C ILE A 471 -3.60 -17.83 12.96
N TYR A 472 -3.82 -16.92 12.01
CA TYR A 472 -4.61 -17.15 10.81
C TYR A 472 -3.74 -16.89 9.58
N VAL A 473 -3.39 -17.96 8.86
CA VAL A 473 -2.50 -17.91 7.69
C VAL A 473 -3.26 -18.38 6.45
N VAL A 474 -3.14 -17.66 5.35
CA VAL A 474 -3.65 -18.08 4.04
C VAL A 474 -2.48 -18.65 3.25
N SER A 475 -2.66 -19.86 2.70
CA SER A 475 -1.82 -20.38 1.63
C SER A 475 -2.62 -20.45 0.32
N ASP A 476 -1.94 -20.75 -0.78
CA ASP A 476 -2.50 -20.81 -2.14
C ASP A 476 -3.66 -21.81 -2.34
N LYS A 477 -3.92 -22.71 -1.38
CA LYS A 477 -5.03 -23.68 -1.42
C LYS A 477 -5.91 -23.69 -0.17
N PHE A 478 -5.43 -23.21 0.98
CA PHE A 478 -6.11 -23.37 2.26
C PHE A 478 -6.10 -22.10 3.12
N MET A 479 -7.18 -21.88 3.84
CA MET A 479 -7.18 -21.07 5.06
C MET A 479 -6.74 -21.97 6.23
N HIS A 480 -5.79 -21.52 7.04
CA HIS A 480 -5.29 -22.26 8.21
C HIS A 480 -5.53 -21.47 9.50
N ARG A 481 -5.89 -22.18 10.58
CA ARG A 481 -5.74 -21.67 11.95
C ARG A 481 -4.77 -22.53 12.75
N VAL A 482 -3.80 -21.86 13.36
CA VAL A 482 -2.91 -22.38 14.39
C VAL A 482 -3.26 -21.72 15.72
N ASP A 483 -3.37 -22.48 16.80
CA ASP A 483 -3.46 -21.92 18.16
C ASP A 483 -2.06 -21.79 18.77
N TRP A 484 -1.77 -20.64 19.38
CA TRP A 484 -0.69 -20.43 20.33
C TRP A 484 -1.26 -20.36 21.75
N ASN A 485 -0.71 -21.14 22.68
CA ASN A 485 -1.18 -21.20 24.07
C ASN A 485 -0.20 -20.64 25.11
N GLY A 486 0.72 -19.76 24.70
CA GLY A 486 1.81 -19.25 25.55
C GLY A 486 2.99 -20.21 25.71
N ARG A 487 2.96 -21.41 25.10
CA ARG A 487 4.06 -22.39 25.17
C ARG A 487 4.23 -23.26 23.93
N LYS A 488 3.16 -23.61 23.23
CA LYS A 488 3.19 -24.43 22.01
C LYS A 488 2.21 -23.97 20.96
N LEU A 489 2.58 -24.25 19.71
CA LEU A 489 1.71 -24.12 18.55
C LEU A 489 0.96 -25.43 18.29
N LYS A 490 -0.28 -25.33 17.80
CA LYS A 490 -1.06 -26.48 17.33
C LYS A 490 -1.96 -26.08 16.17
N ILE A 491 -1.88 -26.78 15.03
CA ILE A 491 -2.89 -26.66 13.97
C ILE A 491 -4.27 -27.04 14.55
N ARG A 492 -5.23 -26.12 14.46
CA ARG A 492 -6.62 -26.34 14.87
C ARG A 492 -7.45 -26.86 13.71
N TRP A 493 -7.36 -26.19 12.56
CA TRP A 493 -8.03 -26.57 11.32
C TRP A 493 -7.28 -26.03 10.10
N GLU A 494 -7.42 -26.73 8.98
CA GLU A 494 -6.93 -26.35 7.66
C GLU A 494 -8.07 -26.62 6.69
N LYS A 495 -8.46 -25.64 5.88
CA LYS A 495 -9.74 -25.63 5.15
C LYS A 495 -9.53 -25.13 3.72
N PRO A 496 -9.83 -25.96 2.70
CA PRO A 496 -9.64 -25.54 1.32
C PRO A 496 -10.67 -24.47 0.92
N TYR A 497 -10.27 -23.58 0.02
CA TYR A 497 -11.14 -22.62 -0.65
C TYR A 497 -11.09 -22.81 -2.18
N ALA A 498 -11.95 -22.13 -2.93
CA ALA A 498 -12.00 -22.27 -4.38
C ALA A 498 -10.85 -21.54 -5.08
N THR A 499 -10.20 -22.20 -6.05
CA THR A 499 -9.06 -21.68 -6.81
C THR A 499 -9.31 -21.70 -8.31
N SER A 500 -8.59 -20.88 -9.07
CA SER A 500 -8.92 -20.57 -10.46
C SER A 500 -8.76 -21.79 -11.36
N THR A 501 -9.62 -21.90 -12.37
CA THR A 501 -9.51 -22.96 -13.39
C THR A 501 -8.26 -22.81 -14.26
N ALA A 502 -7.68 -21.62 -14.33
CA ALA A 502 -6.38 -21.38 -14.99
C ALA A 502 -5.19 -21.85 -14.14
N GLY A 503 -5.32 -21.80 -12.82
CA GLY A 503 -4.25 -22.09 -11.86
C GLY A 503 -3.10 -21.07 -11.88
N GLY A 504 -2.13 -21.27 -10.99
CA GLY A 504 -0.96 -20.38 -10.83
C GLY A 504 -1.28 -19.00 -10.26
N THR A 505 -0.30 -18.10 -10.32
CA THR A 505 -0.45 -16.69 -9.91
C THR A 505 -1.21 -15.91 -10.96
N GLN A 506 -2.37 -15.37 -10.61
CA GLN A 506 -3.15 -14.50 -11.50
C GLN A 506 -2.49 -13.13 -11.68
N ALA A 507 -2.88 -12.40 -12.73
CA ALA A 507 -2.40 -11.04 -12.95
C ALA A 507 -2.76 -10.10 -11.77
N VAL A 508 -1.90 -9.13 -11.50
CA VAL A 508 -1.83 -8.32 -10.25
C VAL A 508 -1.41 -9.09 -9.00
N ARG A 509 -1.67 -10.41 -8.89
CA ARG A 509 -1.37 -11.15 -7.66
C ARG A 509 0.13 -11.36 -7.42
N LEU A 510 0.49 -11.44 -6.13
CA LEU A 510 1.88 -11.58 -5.68
C LEU A 510 2.34 -13.05 -5.59
N GLY A 511 1.39 -13.98 -5.41
CA GLY A 511 1.54 -15.43 -5.50
C GLY A 511 0.20 -16.10 -5.86
N ALA A 512 0.15 -17.43 -5.88
CA ALA A 512 -1.07 -18.17 -6.19
C ALA A 512 -2.13 -18.10 -5.07
N GLY A 513 -3.41 -18.27 -5.43
CA GLY A 513 -4.52 -18.26 -4.47
C GLY A 513 -5.04 -16.86 -4.11
N SER A 514 -5.57 -16.73 -2.89
CA SER A 514 -6.42 -15.65 -2.37
C SER A 514 -6.04 -14.19 -2.72
N GLY A 515 -4.75 -13.84 -2.64
CA GLY A 515 -4.26 -12.46 -2.75
C GLY A 515 -4.62 -11.54 -1.57
N SER A 516 -5.16 -12.07 -0.48
CA SER A 516 -5.57 -11.31 0.72
C SER A 516 -4.78 -11.77 1.95
N THR A 517 -4.26 -10.81 2.73
CA THR A 517 -4.09 -11.04 4.18
C THR A 517 -5.48 -11.35 4.76
N PRO A 518 -5.66 -12.36 5.63
CA PRO A 518 -6.95 -12.63 6.24
C PRO A 518 -7.31 -11.53 7.25
N SER A 519 -8.55 -11.04 7.23
CA SER A 519 -9.07 -10.06 8.20
C SER A 519 -9.98 -10.74 9.23
N ILE A 520 -9.93 -10.32 10.49
CA ILE A 520 -10.76 -10.89 11.57
C ILE A 520 -11.92 -9.94 11.86
N MET A 521 -13.16 -10.43 11.81
CA MET A 521 -14.38 -9.67 12.13
C MET A 521 -15.14 -10.26 13.32
N GLY A 522 -16.07 -9.49 13.86
CA GLY A 522 -16.87 -9.88 15.02
C GLY A 522 -16.17 -9.68 16.36
N GLU A 523 -16.69 -10.33 17.39
CA GLU A 523 -16.37 -10.07 18.80
C GLU A 523 -15.98 -11.34 19.56
N LYS A 524 -15.63 -11.22 20.84
CA LYS A 524 -15.15 -12.35 21.66
C LYS A 524 -16.19 -13.46 21.74
N GLY A 525 -15.78 -14.68 21.38
CA GLY A 525 -16.67 -15.85 21.28
C GLY A 525 -17.53 -15.92 20.01
N LYS A 526 -17.55 -14.88 19.17
CA LYS A 526 -18.28 -14.83 17.90
C LYS A 526 -17.45 -14.15 16.80
N LYS A 527 -16.24 -14.67 16.58
CA LYS A 527 -15.28 -14.22 15.56
C LYS A 527 -15.42 -14.99 14.25
N TYR A 528 -15.13 -14.30 13.16
CA TYR A 528 -15.01 -14.89 11.83
C TYR A 528 -13.76 -14.37 11.12
N VAL A 529 -13.20 -15.19 10.24
CA VAL A 529 -12.09 -14.85 9.35
C VAL A 529 -12.64 -14.53 7.97
N VAL A 530 -12.13 -13.46 7.36
CA VAL A 530 -12.60 -12.91 6.09
C VAL A 530 -11.45 -12.92 5.09
N ILE A 531 -11.67 -13.56 3.93
CA ILE A 531 -10.75 -13.59 2.79
C ILE A 531 -11.52 -13.42 1.47
N THR A 532 -10.84 -12.96 0.43
CA THR A 532 -11.21 -13.30 -0.95
C THR A 532 -10.66 -14.68 -1.30
N ASP A 533 -11.39 -15.47 -2.08
CA ASP A 533 -10.85 -16.71 -2.66
C ASP A 533 -10.17 -16.46 -4.03
N ASP A 534 -9.84 -17.54 -4.74
CA ASP A 534 -9.22 -17.53 -6.06
C ASP A 534 -10.16 -18.14 -7.12
N ALA A 535 -11.46 -18.24 -6.86
CA ALA A 535 -12.41 -18.64 -7.90
C ALA A 535 -12.37 -17.65 -9.07
N ASP A 536 -12.70 -18.11 -10.28
CA ASP A 536 -12.59 -17.26 -11.48
C ASP A 536 -13.39 -15.96 -11.31
N ILE A 537 -14.62 -16.03 -10.80
CA ILE A 537 -15.25 -14.90 -10.08
C ILE A 537 -14.97 -15.09 -8.60
N MET A 538 -14.09 -14.27 -8.03
CA MET A 538 -13.68 -14.42 -6.63
C MET A 538 -14.86 -14.20 -5.68
N ASN A 539 -14.92 -14.98 -4.61
CA ASN A 539 -15.89 -14.81 -3.53
C ASN A 539 -15.23 -14.17 -2.32
N VAL A 540 -15.97 -13.33 -1.59
CA VAL A 540 -15.69 -13.13 -0.16
C VAL A 540 -16.19 -14.34 0.59
N LEU A 541 -15.33 -14.93 1.42
CA LEU A 541 -15.66 -16.03 2.33
C LEU A 541 -15.65 -15.53 3.78
N ILE A 542 -16.71 -15.85 4.52
CA ILE A 542 -16.81 -15.64 5.97
C ILE A 542 -16.67 -17.01 6.64
N MET A 543 -15.54 -17.23 7.31
CA MET A 543 -15.20 -18.52 7.92
C MET A 543 -15.27 -18.42 9.44
N ASP A 544 -15.97 -19.34 10.09
CA ASP A 544 -16.02 -19.45 11.55
C ASP A 544 -14.60 -19.61 12.12
N ALA A 545 -14.18 -18.70 13.00
CA ALA A 545 -12.81 -18.70 13.50
C ALA A 545 -12.47 -19.97 14.31
N GLN A 546 -13.46 -20.64 14.90
CA GLN A 546 -13.29 -21.78 15.79
C GLN A 546 -13.31 -23.12 15.04
N THR A 547 -14.11 -23.26 13.98
CA THR A 547 -14.28 -24.51 13.21
C THR A 547 -13.70 -24.46 11.79
N GLY A 548 -13.48 -23.27 11.24
CA GLY A 548 -13.09 -23.04 9.86
C GLY A 548 -14.18 -23.36 8.84
N GLU A 549 -15.44 -23.51 9.29
CA GLU A 549 -16.58 -23.67 8.38
C GLU A 549 -16.88 -22.36 7.67
N ILE A 550 -17.02 -22.41 6.34
CA ILE A 550 -17.56 -21.28 5.57
C ILE A 550 -19.02 -21.11 5.98
N LYS A 551 -19.33 -20.01 6.67
CA LYS A 551 -20.67 -19.65 7.14
C LYS A 551 -21.43 -18.84 6.09
N ALA A 552 -20.73 -18.00 5.34
CA ALA A 552 -21.26 -17.32 4.17
C ALA A 552 -20.19 -17.21 3.06
N ALA A 553 -20.65 -17.17 1.82
CA ALA A 553 -19.84 -16.86 0.64
C ALA A 553 -20.66 -15.95 -0.29
N HIS A 554 -20.02 -14.99 -0.95
CA HIS A 554 -20.67 -14.12 -1.95
C HIS A 554 -19.71 -13.77 -3.11
N PRO A 555 -20.11 -13.95 -4.38
CA PRO A 555 -19.28 -13.66 -5.55
C PRO A 555 -19.18 -12.16 -5.81
N ILE A 556 -17.96 -11.61 -5.74
CA ILE A 556 -17.66 -10.20 -5.95
C ILE A 556 -17.56 -9.93 -7.45
N ASN A 557 -18.49 -9.14 -7.96
CA ASN A 557 -18.57 -8.80 -9.40
C ASN A 557 -18.47 -7.29 -9.67
N PHE A 558 -18.40 -6.45 -8.63
CA PHE A 558 -18.29 -5.00 -8.73
C PHE A 558 -19.42 -4.35 -9.56
N GLY A 559 -20.61 -4.96 -9.54
CA GLY A 559 -21.78 -4.52 -10.30
C GLY A 559 -21.84 -5.04 -11.74
N ASN A 560 -20.81 -5.76 -12.21
CA ASN A 560 -20.77 -6.34 -13.54
C ASN A 560 -21.27 -7.79 -13.54
N SER A 561 -22.59 -7.98 -13.72
CA SER A 561 -23.22 -9.30 -13.86
C SER A 561 -22.75 -10.13 -15.06
N SER A 562 -22.01 -9.53 -16.00
CA SER A 562 -21.38 -10.20 -17.14
C SER A 562 -19.88 -10.47 -16.96
N ALA A 563 -19.34 -10.25 -15.76
CA ALA A 563 -17.95 -10.58 -15.45
C ALA A 563 -17.69 -12.09 -15.66
N LYS A 564 -16.48 -12.41 -16.15
CA LYS A 564 -15.98 -13.79 -16.30
C LYS A 564 -14.74 -14.08 -15.47
N HIS A 565 -14.03 -13.01 -15.07
CA HIS A 565 -12.97 -13.07 -14.08
C HIS A 565 -13.08 -11.83 -13.19
N THR A 566 -12.86 -11.97 -11.88
CA THR A 566 -12.62 -10.86 -10.95
C THR A 566 -11.48 -11.21 -9.99
N SER A 567 -10.63 -10.23 -9.69
CA SER A 567 -9.52 -10.39 -8.75
C SER A 567 -9.27 -9.15 -7.90
N SER A 568 -8.64 -9.39 -6.74
CA SER A 568 -8.00 -8.39 -5.90
C SER A 568 -6.70 -8.96 -5.34
N GLU A 569 -5.74 -8.07 -5.08
CA GLU A 569 -4.53 -8.32 -4.28
C GLU A 569 -4.51 -7.40 -3.04
N GLN A 570 -5.64 -6.74 -2.75
CA GLN A 570 -5.81 -5.95 -1.54
C GLN A 570 -6.55 -6.77 -0.49
N SER A 571 -6.13 -6.61 0.77
CA SER A 571 -6.76 -7.33 1.87
C SER A 571 -8.13 -6.75 2.20
N VAL A 572 -9.09 -7.61 2.57
CA VAL A 572 -10.48 -7.20 2.81
C VAL A 572 -10.56 -6.21 3.96
N LEU A 573 -10.99 -4.98 3.66
CA LEU A 573 -11.19 -3.91 4.64
C LEU A 573 -12.43 -4.22 5.49
N VAL A 574 -12.30 -4.27 6.82
CA VAL A 574 -13.38 -4.63 7.75
C VAL A 574 -13.62 -3.51 8.75
N HIS A 575 -14.88 -3.19 9.02
CA HIS A 575 -15.28 -2.35 10.14
C HIS A 575 -16.63 -2.83 10.70
N GLY A 576 -16.60 -3.32 11.95
CA GLY A 576 -17.74 -3.98 12.57
C GLY A 576 -18.19 -5.22 11.79
N TRP A 577 -19.49 -5.29 11.48
CA TRP A 577 -20.07 -6.34 10.63
C TRP A 577 -19.99 -6.06 9.12
N ARG A 578 -19.42 -4.93 8.71
CA ARG A 578 -19.27 -4.55 7.30
C ARG A 578 -17.86 -4.79 6.78
N LEU A 579 -17.76 -5.12 5.50
CA LEU A 579 -16.52 -5.41 4.79
C LEU A 579 -16.55 -4.82 3.37
N ALA A 580 -15.41 -4.39 2.84
CA ALA A 580 -15.30 -3.86 1.48
C ALA A 580 -14.10 -4.44 0.73
N VAL A 581 -14.29 -4.68 -0.57
CA VAL A 581 -13.27 -5.19 -1.51
C VAL A 581 -13.12 -4.20 -2.66
N VAL A 582 -11.90 -4.02 -3.16
CA VAL A 582 -11.58 -3.16 -4.31
C VAL A 582 -11.17 -3.99 -5.53
N ASN A 583 -11.56 -3.54 -6.73
CA ASN A 583 -11.28 -4.24 -7.98
C ASN A 583 -9.82 -4.03 -8.43
N ASN A 584 -9.08 -5.11 -8.67
CA ASN A 584 -7.76 -5.05 -9.30
C ASN A 584 -7.70 -5.86 -10.62
N THR A 585 -8.84 -6.33 -11.13
CA THR A 585 -8.94 -7.13 -12.36
C THR A 585 -8.43 -6.34 -13.57
N PRO A 586 -7.39 -6.78 -14.31
CA PRO A 586 -6.81 -5.98 -15.39
C PRO A 586 -7.80 -5.58 -16.50
N THR A 587 -7.70 -4.33 -16.94
CA THR A 587 -8.58 -3.74 -17.96
C THR A 587 -8.32 -4.29 -19.36
N GLU A 588 -9.32 -4.16 -20.24
CA GLU A 588 -9.16 -4.53 -21.66
C GLU A 588 -8.17 -3.62 -22.41
N GLU A 589 -8.01 -2.36 -22.01
CA GLU A 589 -6.99 -1.48 -22.60
C GLU A 589 -5.57 -2.00 -22.31
N LEU A 590 -5.31 -2.44 -21.07
CA LEU A 590 -4.02 -3.05 -20.74
C LEU A 590 -3.74 -4.30 -21.59
N LYS A 591 -4.75 -5.19 -21.75
CA LYS A 591 -4.65 -6.41 -22.58
C LYS A 591 -4.37 -6.09 -24.06
N GLN A 592 -4.77 -4.91 -24.53
CA GLN A 592 -4.54 -4.41 -25.90
C GLN A 592 -3.22 -3.61 -26.04
N THR A 593 -2.50 -3.32 -24.95
CA THR A 593 -1.23 -2.57 -24.98
C THR A 593 0.03 -3.32 -25.52
N PRO A 594 0.11 -4.65 -25.78
CA PRO A 594 1.37 -5.36 -26.12
C PRO A 594 2.29 -4.80 -27.22
N ASN A 595 1.79 -3.99 -28.17
CA ASN A 595 2.62 -3.45 -29.25
C ASN A 595 3.44 -2.20 -28.87
N PHE A 596 2.99 -1.40 -27.89
CA PHE A 596 3.76 -0.23 -27.41
C PHE A 596 4.89 -0.65 -26.46
N LEU A 597 4.71 -1.75 -25.72
CA LEU A 597 5.57 -2.13 -24.60
C LEU A 597 6.92 -2.74 -25.00
N LYS A 598 7.02 -3.27 -26.22
CA LYS A 598 8.30 -3.73 -26.81
C LYS A 598 9.37 -2.62 -26.88
N MET A 599 8.96 -1.36 -26.73
CA MET A 599 9.81 -0.18 -26.77
C MET A 599 10.47 0.19 -25.41
N PHE A 600 10.02 -0.40 -24.29
CA PHE A 600 10.51 -0.08 -22.93
C PHE A 600 11.44 -1.14 -22.33
N GLY A 601 11.65 -2.28 -23.01
CA GLY A 601 12.43 -3.40 -22.48
C GLY A 601 11.60 -4.25 -21.49
N SER A 602 12.21 -4.67 -20.39
CA SER A 602 11.58 -5.51 -19.36
C SER A 602 11.01 -4.67 -18.20
N PRO A 603 10.05 -5.20 -17.41
CA PRO A 603 9.60 -4.58 -16.16
C PRO A 603 10.76 -4.29 -15.17
N ALA A 604 11.76 -5.19 -15.16
CA ALA A 604 13.01 -5.00 -14.41
C ALA A 604 13.85 -3.82 -14.92
N ALA A 605 13.86 -3.53 -16.23
CA ALA A 605 14.55 -2.34 -16.75
C ALA A 605 13.88 -1.04 -16.27
N LEU A 606 12.55 -1.02 -16.13
CA LEU A 606 11.79 0.15 -15.69
C LEU A 606 11.93 0.43 -14.18
N LEU A 607 11.93 -0.61 -13.33
CA LEU A 607 12.04 -0.45 -11.87
C LEU A 607 13.49 -0.50 -11.35
N LEU A 608 14.33 -1.36 -11.93
CA LEU A 608 15.68 -1.66 -11.47
C LEU A 608 16.78 -1.20 -12.44
N GLY A 609 16.43 -0.47 -13.51
CA GLY A 609 17.41 0.26 -14.33
C GLY A 609 18.20 -0.56 -15.35
N GLY A 610 17.91 -1.86 -15.45
CA GLY A 610 18.54 -2.79 -16.38
C GLY A 610 19.53 -3.75 -15.72
N GLY A 611 19.47 -5.01 -16.15
CA GLY A 611 20.28 -6.12 -15.65
C GLY A 611 19.58 -7.44 -15.94
N GLU A 612 20.30 -8.55 -15.87
CA GLU A 612 19.68 -9.87 -15.74
C GLU A 612 19.11 -10.01 -14.32
N VAL A 613 17.90 -10.53 -14.21
CA VAL A 613 17.15 -10.63 -12.95
C VAL A 613 16.67 -12.08 -12.80
N PRO A 614 16.79 -12.69 -11.60
CA PRO A 614 16.38 -14.07 -11.38
C PRO A 614 14.94 -14.35 -11.84
N THR A 615 14.72 -15.52 -12.45
CA THR A 615 13.46 -15.88 -13.15
C THR A 615 12.23 -15.64 -12.28
N ARG A 616 12.30 -16.02 -10.99
CA ARG A 616 11.24 -15.79 -9.99
C ARG A 616 10.86 -14.33 -9.79
N ILE A 617 11.83 -13.40 -9.84
CA ILE A 617 11.56 -11.96 -9.77
C ILE A 617 11.00 -11.48 -11.12
N SER A 618 11.51 -11.98 -12.25
CA SER A 618 10.96 -11.67 -13.59
C SER A 618 9.48 -12.05 -13.72
N GLU A 619 9.09 -13.22 -13.21
CA GLU A 619 7.70 -13.69 -13.12
C GLU A 619 6.83 -12.73 -12.28
N THR A 620 7.23 -12.42 -11.04
CA THR A 620 6.46 -11.51 -10.18
C THR A 620 6.39 -10.09 -10.76
N LEU A 621 7.45 -9.59 -11.40
CA LEU A 621 7.40 -8.29 -12.11
C LEU A 621 6.56 -8.32 -13.40
N THR A 622 6.32 -9.50 -13.97
CA THR A 622 5.38 -9.70 -15.09
C THR A 622 3.93 -9.74 -14.58
N ASN A 623 3.67 -10.42 -13.46
CA ASN A 623 2.33 -10.49 -12.86
C ASN A 623 1.91 -9.16 -12.25
N ALA A 624 2.84 -8.44 -11.60
CA ALA A 624 2.66 -7.08 -11.10
C ALA A 624 2.68 -6.01 -12.21
N TRP A 625 2.85 -6.37 -13.48
CA TRP A 625 2.92 -5.40 -14.59
C TRP A 625 1.72 -4.43 -14.68
N PRO A 626 0.45 -4.84 -14.48
CA PRO A 626 -0.68 -3.91 -14.44
C PRO A 626 -0.51 -2.85 -13.34
N VAL A 627 0.02 -3.25 -12.19
CA VAL A 627 0.31 -2.34 -11.07
C VAL A 627 1.44 -1.39 -11.43
N ILE A 628 2.53 -1.88 -12.03
CA ILE A 628 3.71 -1.08 -12.39
C ILE A 628 3.35 0.07 -13.35
N VAL A 629 2.58 -0.22 -14.41
CA VAL A 629 2.12 0.82 -15.36
C VAL A 629 0.95 1.66 -14.83
N GLY A 630 0.38 1.29 -13.69
CA GLY A 630 -0.81 1.91 -13.12
C GLY A 630 -2.03 1.76 -14.03
N ASP A 631 -2.46 0.52 -14.28
CA ASP A 631 -3.80 0.24 -14.77
C ASP A 631 -4.86 0.81 -13.80
N ALA A 632 -6.09 1.00 -14.27
CA ALA A 632 -7.15 1.69 -13.52
C ALA A 632 -8.50 0.96 -13.50
N PRO A 633 -8.57 -0.33 -13.10
CA PRO A 633 -9.84 -1.01 -12.90
C PRO A 633 -10.72 -0.29 -11.88
N LYS A 634 -12.00 -0.13 -12.22
CA LYS A 634 -13.02 0.48 -11.37
C LYS A 634 -13.80 -0.59 -10.61
N GLY A 635 -14.21 -0.27 -9.40
CA GLY A 635 -15.06 -1.15 -8.59
C GLY A 635 -14.68 -1.16 -7.12
N VAL A 636 -15.67 -0.87 -6.27
CA VAL A 636 -15.63 -1.15 -4.84
C VAL A 636 -16.97 -1.75 -4.44
N GLU A 637 -16.97 -2.94 -3.83
CA GLU A 637 -18.19 -3.64 -3.40
C GLU A 637 -18.15 -3.81 -1.88
N GLN A 638 -19.18 -3.31 -1.18
CA GLN A 638 -19.33 -3.47 0.27
C GLN A 638 -20.44 -4.46 0.59
N LEU A 639 -20.17 -5.31 1.59
CA LEU A 639 -21.13 -6.21 2.18
C LEU A 639 -21.28 -6.00 3.69
N GLU A 640 -22.40 -6.46 4.23
CA GLU A 640 -22.65 -6.64 5.65
C GLU A 640 -22.98 -8.11 5.91
N PHE A 641 -22.34 -8.68 6.93
CA PHE A 641 -22.58 -10.04 7.39
C PHE A 641 -23.50 -10.02 8.62
N ASN A 642 -24.63 -10.73 8.56
CA ASN A 642 -25.45 -10.97 9.74
C ASN A 642 -24.97 -12.25 10.44
N PRO A 643 -24.38 -12.15 11.65
CA PRO A 643 -23.84 -13.30 12.36
C PRO A 643 -24.91 -14.18 13.02
N ASP A 644 -26.19 -13.79 13.03
CA ASP A 644 -27.28 -14.55 13.65
C ASP A 644 -27.93 -15.56 12.70
N ASP A 645 -28.03 -15.25 11.41
CA ASP A 645 -28.51 -16.16 10.35
C ASP A 645 -27.40 -16.62 9.38
N ASN A 646 -26.20 -16.05 9.49
CA ASN A 646 -25.04 -16.26 8.62
C ASN A 646 -25.26 -15.81 7.16
N THR A 647 -26.08 -14.78 6.93
CA THR A 647 -26.26 -14.20 5.59
C THR A 647 -25.27 -13.07 5.30
N LEU A 648 -24.87 -12.94 4.04
CA LEU A 648 -24.25 -11.73 3.49
C LEU A 648 -25.29 -10.94 2.71
N ARG A 649 -25.27 -9.62 2.84
CA ARG A 649 -25.96 -8.70 1.93
C ARG A 649 -24.98 -7.71 1.34
N VAL A 650 -25.11 -7.39 0.05
CA VAL A 650 -24.49 -6.19 -0.52
C VAL A 650 -25.16 -4.97 0.10
N THR A 651 -24.37 -4.01 0.58
CA THR A 651 -24.86 -2.73 1.12
C THR A 651 -24.83 -1.62 0.09
N TRP A 652 -23.77 -1.59 -0.73
CA TRP A 652 -23.60 -0.71 -1.89
C TRP A 652 -22.52 -1.24 -2.83
N VAL A 653 -22.53 -0.73 -4.07
CA VAL A 653 -21.46 -0.95 -5.06
C VAL A 653 -21.12 0.39 -5.70
N ASN A 654 -19.84 0.76 -5.70
CA ASN A 654 -19.33 1.91 -6.45
C ASN A 654 -18.64 1.40 -7.72
N THR A 655 -19.18 1.75 -8.89
CA THR A 655 -18.70 1.32 -10.21
C THR A 655 -17.78 2.34 -10.89
N GLU A 656 -17.52 3.49 -10.25
CA GLU A 656 -16.81 4.63 -10.85
C GLU A 656 -15.39 4.81 -10.32
N VAL A 657 -15.17 4.52 -9.03
CA VAL A 657 -13.89 4.69 -8.35
C VAL A 657 -12.92 3.56 -8.73
N SER A 658 -11.67 3.93 -9.03
CA SER A 658 -10.54 3.00 -9.13
C SER A 658 -9.61 3.16 -7.93
N ILE A 659 -9.40 2.07 -7.19
CA ILE A 659 -8.32 1.90 -6.18
C ILE A 659 -7.51 0.70 -6.66
N PRO A 660 -6.58 0.89 -7.63
CA PRO A 660 -6.13 -0.19 -8.50
C PRO A 660 -5.04 -1.08 -7.89
N ASN A 661 -4.36 -0.60 -6.84
CA ASN A 661 -3.31 -1.38 -6.16
C ASN A 661 -2.95 -0.92 -4.73
N GLY A 662 -3.48 0.19 -4.22
CA GLY A 662 -3.18 0.62 -2.85
C GLY A 662 -4.08 -0.09 -1.84
N ILE A 663 -3.52 -0.64 -0.75
CA ILE A 663 -4.34 -1.33 0.26
C ILE A 663 -5.25 -0.27 0.91
N PRO A 664 -6.58 -0.46 0.91
CA PRO A 664 -7.51 0.51 1.45
C PRO A 664 -7.53 0.49 2.98
N THR A 665 -8.06 1.57 3.56
CA THR A 665 -8.28 1.75 4.99
C THR A 665 -9.61 2.47 5.21
N MET A 666 -10.10 2.55 6.44
CA MET A 666 -11.17 3.49 6.78
C MET A 666 -10.91 4.15 8.12
N SER A 667 -11.35 5.39 8.25
CA SER A 667 -11.52 6.04 9.55
C SER A 667 -12.92 5.74 10.04
N ALA A 668 -13.01 5.13 11.22
CA ALA A 668 -14.25 5.09 11.97
C ALA A 668 -14.71 6.53 12.25
N THR A 669 -13.88 7.34 12.92
CA THR A 669 -14.26 8.67 13.42
C THR A 669 -14.74 9.66 12.34
N SER A 670 -14.33 9.57 11.07
CA SER A 670 -14.95 10.34 9.96
C SER A 670 -16.01 9.58 9.16
N GLY A 671 -16.11 8.26 9.31
CA GLY A 671 -16.99 7.39 8.51
C GLY A 671 -16.55 7.25 7.06
N LEU A 672 -15.27 7.50 6.75
CA LEU A 672 -14.74 7.49 5.39
C LEU A 672 -13.78 6.33 5.14
N MET A 673 -14.00 5.63 4.03
CA MET A 673 -13.02 4.74 3.40
C MET A 673 -12.04 5.57 2.57
N TYR A 674 -10.76 5.21 2.63
CA TYR A 674 -9.69 5.85 1.87
C TYR A 674 -8.89 4.81 1.07
N GLY A 675 -8.45 5.20 -0.12
CA GLY A 675 -7.52 4.41 -0.94
C GLY A 675 -6.67 5.31 -1.83
N ILE A 676 -5.48 4.82 -2.21
CA ILE A 676 -4.70 5.43 -3.29
C ILE A 676 -5.30 4.98 -4.62
N GLY A 677 -5.99 5.91 -5.27
CA GLY A 677 -6.74 5.69 -6.50
C GLY A 677 -6.12 6.38 -7.72
N LYS A 678 -6.84 6.31 -8.84
CA LYS A 678 -6.39 6.91 -10.10
C LYS A 678 -7.56 7.44 -10.93
N ARG A 679 -7.44 8.67 -11.45
CA ARG A 679 -8.50 9.35 -12.24
C ARG A 679 -7.98 9.99 -13.53
N GLY A 680 -8.85 10.03 -14.54
CA GLY A 680 -8.68 10.75 -15.80
C GLY A 680 -9.25 12.17 -15.76
N HIS A 681 -9.19 12.83 -16.92
CA HIS A 681 -9.62 14.22 -17.19
C HIS A 681 -11.04 14.50 -16.65
N PHE A 682 -11.25 15.53 -15.82
CA PHE A 682 -12.52 15.80 -15.10
C PHE A 682 -13.10 14.61 -14.29
N GLY A 683 -12.27 13.66 -13.85
CA GLY A 683 -12.73 12.46 -13.15
C GLY A 683 -13.20 11.32 -14.06
N SER A 684 -12.99 11.44 -15.38
CA SER A 684 -13.21 10.36 -16.36
C SER A 684 -12.21 9.20 -16.19
N GLU A 685 -12.22 8.24 -17.11
CA GLU A 685 -11.44 7.00 -16.97
C GLU A 685 -9.92 7.29 -17.04
N ALA A 686 -9.18 6.75 -16.07
CA ALA A 686 -7.73 6.64 -16.18
C ALA A 686 -7.36 5.40 -17.00
N ALA A 687 -6.13 5.37 -17.50
CA ALA A 687 -5.60 4.29 -18.33
C ALA A 687 -4.17 3.94 -17.93
N PRO A 688 -3.62 2.78 -18.32
CA PRO A 688 -2.19 2.49 -18.19
C PRO A 688 -1.31 3.66 -18.62
N MET A 689 -0.34 4.05 -17.78
CA MET A 689 0.55 5.21 -17.93
C MET A 689 -0.11 6.62 -18.01
N ARG A 690 -1.44 6.78 -18.05
CA ARG A 690 -2.13 8.08 -18.17
C ARG A 690 -3.01 8.42 -16.97
N GLY A 691 -3.21 9.71 -16.72
CA GLY A 691 -4.05 10.22 -15.62
C GLY A 691 -3.28 10.42 -14.31
N MET A 692 -3.97 10.93 -13.30
CA MET A 692 -3.38 11.33 -12.02
C MET A 692 -3.68 10.33 -10.92
N TRP A 693 -2.72 10.17 -10.01
CA TRP A 693 -2.87 9.43 -8.77
C TRP A 693 -3.55 10.31 -7.72
N THR A 694 -4.51 9.73 -7.02
CA THR A 694 -5.41 10.43 -6.10
C THR A 694 -5.43 9.76 -4.73
N LEU A 695 -5.70 10.55 -3.69
CA LEU A 695 -6.37 10.02 -2.51
C LEU A 695 -7.86 10.05 -2.80
N GLU A 696 -8.50 8.89 -2.82
CA GLU A 696 -9.95 8.75 -2.89
C GLU A 696 -10.53 8.71 -1.48
N ALA A 697 -11.67 9.38 -1.26
CA ALA A 697 -12.44 9.30 -0.01
C ALA A 697 -13.92 8.99 -0.31
N LEU A 698 -14.40 7.86 0.21
CA LEU A 698 -15.75 7.33 0.01
C LEU A 698 -16.49 7.27 1.34
N ASP A 699 -17.81 7.49 1.30
CA ASP A 699 -18.69 7.21 2.44
C ASP A 699 -18.69 5.71 2.78
N TRP A 700 -18.42 5.34 4.03
CA TRP A 700 -18.51 3.94 4.45
C TRP A 700 -19.94 3.40 4.40
N TRP A 701 -20.96 4.26 4.55
CA TRP A 701 -22.36 3.84 4.68
C TRP A 701 -23.09 3.82 3.34
N THR A 702 -22.79 4.75 2.43
CA THR A 702 -23.44 4.87 1.11
C THR A 702 -22.58 4.47 -0.08
N GLY A 703 -21.24 4.40 0.06
CA GLY A 703 -20.32 4.15 -1.06
C GLY A 703 -20.11 5.33 -2.00
N GLU A 704 -20.75 6.47 -1.75
CA GLU A 704 -20.58 7.69 -2.54
C GLU A 704 -19.16 8.24 -2.40
N SER A 705 -18.56 8.65 -3.52
CA SER A 705 -17.34 9.47 -3.48
C SER A 705 -17.68 10.82 -2.83
N LYS A 706 -16.98 11.17 -1.74
CA LYS A 706 -17.12 12.48 -1.06
C LYS A 706 -16.18 13.51 -1.66
N PHE A 707 -14.91 13.14 -1.77
CA PHE A 707 -13.88 13.95 -2.40
C PHE A 707 -12.78 13.07 -3.00
N TYR A 708 -11.96 13.68 -3.87
CA TYR A 708 -10.64 13.17 -4.20
C TYR A 708 -9.59 14.29 -4.13
N TYR A 709 -8.33 13.92 -3.96
CA TYR A 709 -7.21 14.85 -3.83
C TYR A 709 -6.03 14.42 -4.69
N ASN A 710 -5.51 15.31 -5.53
CA ASN A 710 -4.48 14.99 -6.52
C ASN A 710 -3.10 14.88 -5.86
N ILE A 711 -2.54 13.67 -5.83
CA ILE A 711 -1.21 13.38 -5.26
C ILE A 711 -0.11 13.66 -6.29
N GLY A 712 -0.33 13.29 -7.55
CA GLY A 712 0.70 13.41 -8.59
C GLY A 712 0.36 12.65 -9.87
N MET A 713 1.39 12.40 -10.69
CA MET A 713 1.25 11.83 -12.02
C MET A 713 2.45 10.92 -12.34
N GLY A 714 2.26 9.92 -13.21
CA GLY A 714 3.29 8.94 -13.58
C GLY A 714 3.56 7.88 -12.49
N PRO A 715 4.47 6.92 -12.73
CA PRO A 715 4.69 5.78 -11.84
C PRO A 715 5.37 6.13 -10.51
N MET A 716 6.02 7.30 -10.40
CA MET A 716 6.83 7.68 -9.22
C MET A 716 6.02 7.85 -7.93
N VAL A 717 4.73 8.18 -8.06
CA VAL A 717 3.75 8.38 -6.96
C VAL A 717 2.72 7.25 -6.85
N ASN A 718 2.87 6.20 -7.66
CA ASN A 718 2.08 4.97 -7.55
C ASN A 718 2.36 4.28 -6.20
N SER A 719 1.31 3.81 -5.52
CA SER A 719 1.42 3.08 -4.25
C SER A 719 2.15 1.74 -4.38
N ILE A 720 1.98 1.00 -5.48
CA ILE A 720 2.53 -0.35 -5.69
C ILE A 720 2.29 -1.27 -4.47
N TYR A 721 1.04 -1.61 -4.15
CA TYR A 721 0.67 -2.41 -2.97
C TYR A 721 0.95 -1.74 -1.60
N ALA A 722 1.48 -0.51 -1.54
CA ALA A 722 1.63 0.19 -0.28
C ALA A 722 0.28 0.52 0.37
N ALA A 723 0.26 0.50 1.70
CA ALA A 723 -0.93 0.78 2.48
C ALA A 723 -1.31 2.25 2.44
N THR A 724 -2.61 2.51 2.29
CA THR A 724 -3.23 3.77 2.66
C THR A 724 -3.37 3.75 4.19
N GLN A 725 -2.74 4.68 4.92
CA GLN A 725 -2.74 4.66 6.38
C GLN A 725 -3.38 5.92 6.96
N VAL A 726 -4.46 5.75 7.74
CA VAL A 726 -5.03 6.86 8.53
C VAL A 726 -4.15 7.13 9.75
N GLY A 727 -3.60 8.35 9.81
CA GLY A 727 -2.86 8.89 10.96
C GLY A 727 -3.63 10.01 11.69
N PRO A 728 -2.96 10.71 12.63
CA PRO A 728 -3.55 11.81 13.39
C PRO A 728 -3.84 13.04 12.53
N GLY A 729 -5.03 13.11 11.91
CA GLY A 729 -5.45 14.22 11.04
C GLY A 729 -4.82 14.20 9.64
N GLU A 730 -4.35 13.03 9.21
CA GLU A 730 -3.55 12.84 8.00
C GLU A 730 -3.81 11.47 7.36
N ILE A 731 -3.51 11.36 6.07
CA ILE A 731 -3.26 10.08 5.40
C ILE A 731 -1.78 10.02 5.04
N ILE A 732 -1.14 8.87 5.23
CA ILE A 732 0.20 8.61 4.73
C ILE A 732 0.23 7.32 3.91
N THR A 733 1.12 7.25 2.93
CA THR A 733 1.32 6.05 2.11
C THR A 733 2.75 5.98 1.59
N GLY A 734 3.22 4.76 1.32
CA GLY A 734 4.41 4.54 0.50
C GLY A 734 4.11 4.79 -0.97
N THR A 735 5.15 5.10 -1.74
CA THR A 735 5.09 5.10 -3.21
C THR A 735 6.35 4.44 -3.78
N ALA A 736 6.33 4.16 -5.08
CA ALA A 736 7.47 3.65 -5.84
C ALA A 736 8.81 4.33 -5.48
N THR A 737 8.83 5.64 -5.21
CA THR A 737 10.05 6.42 -4.93
C THR A 737 10.10 7.15 -3.59
N GLY A 738 9.21 6.83 -2.64
CA GLY A 738 9.32 7.33 -1.28
C GLY A 738 8.00 7.32 -0.50
N ILE A 739 7.66 8.46 0.12
CA ILE A 739 6.51 8.57 1.03
C ILE A 739 5.71 9.84 0.73
N VAL A 740 4.41 9.69 0.51
CA VAL A 740 3.45 10.80 0.42
C VAL A 740 2.69 10.92 1.73
N ARG A 741 2.63 12.14 2.28
CA ARG A 741 1.84 12.48 3.48
C ARG A 741 0.90 13.64 3.17
N ILE A 742 -0.40 13.38 3.32
CA ILE A 742 -1.51 14.30 3.04
C ILE A 742 -2.12 14.74 4.38
N MET A 743 -2.25 16.05 4.59
CA MET A 743 -2.58 16.65 5.88
C MET A 743 -3.62 17.76 5.70
N GLU A 744 -4.51 17.92 6.68
CA GLU A 744 -5.32 19.13 6.81
C GLU A 744 -4.45 20.36 7.15
N VAL A 745 -4.77 21.53 6.57
CA VAL A 745 -4.11 22.83 6.80
C VAL A 745 -5.09 24.00 6.84
#